data_AF-A0A7Y3MV62-F1
#
_entry.id   AF-A0A7Y3MV62-F1
#
_cell.length_a   1.000
_cell.length_b   1.000
_cell.length_c   1.000
_cell.angle_alpha   90.00
_cell.angle_beta   90.00
_cell.angle_gamma   90.00
#
_symmetry.space_group_name_H-M   'P 1'
#
loop_
_entity.id
_entity.type
_entity.pdbx_description
1 polymer ?
#
loop_
_entity_poly.entity_id
_entity_poly.type
_entity_poly.pdbx_seq_one_letter_code
_entity_poly.pdbx_strand_id
1 'polypeptide(L)'
;MATVDAPARRGLPPEAYEVVPGDEYQPYVSPETDLPEFTAKAVAIGVVLAVVFGAANAYLGLRVGLTVSASIPAAVMAVAIFRALRQGSILEANMVQTIGSAGESVAAGVIFTLPALFVWQRTDPAIVVDLVQISVIAAFGGLLGVLFMIPLRSYLISREHGKLPYPEGTACAEVQVAGDLGGGKARLLFSGLGVGALYQALANGRGLSLWNESPAVPLPKKAEIGGDFTPELLGVGFIIGPKIAAIMFGGSALAWLILIPAINLWGGGNVVYPATDPMADLASADIWNNYIRYVGAGAVGFAGIVTLLKSLPTIVESFKLGLGQVGQGEGAGLPRTQQDLPLRLVMGLAGLMALALWLWPGVPVGLLGAVLIVVFSFFFVTVSSRIVGLIGSSSNPVSGMTIAALILTSLIWVALGLDDGSVGAKVAVLAVGAVVCISAAVAGDTSQDLKTGFLIGATPRRMQIGEMIGVLASASVMGGVLVVLNESYGIGTVDGLPAPQATLMSLVIDGVLNASLPWGFVLVGVVIAAIVEFVFKLPSLAFAVGVYLPVSLMTPIFVGGLMRLALTRRYEGAGDTEDGVSLLAERREQGVLYASGLIAGAAFVGVMIGGAIYTVTQMTGDTEAATRWVVGHDWSDNLFPYSSSLMGTAAFAFLCWLLWRAANREDLA
;
A
#
# COMPACT_ATOMS: atom_id res chain seq x y z
N MET A 1 40.37 21.96 30.83
CA MET A 1 39.00 21.45 30.61
C MET A 1 38.96 21.05 29.14
N ALA A 2 39.25 19.77 28.88
CA ALA A 2 39.52 19.28 27.53
C ALA A 2 38.20 19.08 26.79
N THR A 3 38.08 19.73 25.63
CA THR A 3 37.11 19.41 24.60
C THR A 3 37.44 18.00 24.09
N VAL A 4 36.70 16.99 24.55
CA VAL A 4 36.74 15.67 23.94
C VAL A 4 36.02 15.80 22.61
N ASP A 5 36.79 15.83 21.52
CA ASP A 5 36.29 15.64 20.16
C ASP A 5 35.51 14.32 20.12
N ALA A 6 34.18 14.41 20.11
CA ALA A 6 33.34 13.28 19.77
C ALA A 6 33.68 12.88 18.32
N PRO A 7 34.08 11.63 18.05
CA PRO A 7 34.39 11.21 16.69
C PRO A 7 33.17 11.46 15.81
N ALA A 8 33.39 12.01 14.61
CA ALA A 8 32.35 12.23 13.61
C ALA A 8 31.60 10.91 13.38
N ARG A 9 30.37 10.81 13.93
CA ARG A 9 29.59 9.57 13.91
C ARG A 9 29.27 9.23 12.46
N ARG A 10 29.72 8.06 11.99
CA ARG A 10 29.51 7.54 10.62
C ARG A 10 28.11 6.95 10.40
N GLY A 11 27.12 7.29 11.22
CA GLY A 11 25.78 6.69 11.17
C GLY A 11 25.02 6.85 12.48
N LEU A 12 23.95 6.06 12.63
CA LEU A 12 23.21 5.94 13.89
C LEU A 12 24.11 5.34 15.00
N PRO A 13 23.86 5.69 16.27
CA PRO A 13 24.54 5.05 17.41
C PRO A 13 24.25 3.54 17.45
N PRO A 14 25.20 2.66 17.83
CA PRO A 14 24.98 1.21 17.94
C PRO A 14 23.75 0.84 18.78
N GLU A 15 23.47 1.64 19.82
CA GLU A 15 22.33 1.51 20.71
C GLU A 15 20.98 1.58 19.97
N ALA A 16 20.95 2.11 18.73
CA ALA A 16 19.76 2.11 17.87
C ALA A 16 19.32 0.70 17.46
N TYR A 17 20.23 -0.27 17.51
CA TYR A 17 20.01 -1.66 17.09
C TYR A 17 20.06 -2.65 18.27
N GLU A 18 20.39 -2.16 19.47
CA GLU A 18 20.56 -2.99 20.66
C GLU A 18 19.36 -2.92 21.60
N VAL A 19 19.29 -3.89 22.53
CA VAL A 19 18.22 -3.96 23.52
C VAL A 19 18.50 -3.00 24.67
N VAL A 20 18.35 -1.69 24.42
CA VAL A 20 18.58 -0.64 25.42
C VAL A 20 17.23 -0.04 25.87
N PRO A 21 17.04 0.27 27.16
CA PRO A 21 15.90 1.06 27.61
C PRO A 21 15.82 2.40 26.87
N GLY A 22 14.64 2.77 26.34
CA GLY A 22 14.52 3.96 25.49
C GLY A 22 14.73 5.30 26.21
N ASP A 23 14.83 5.30 27.55
CA ASP A 23 15.25 6.43 28.38
C ASP A 23 16.78 6.58 28.46
N GLU A 24 17.52 5.50 28.20
CA GLU A 24 18.99 5.50 28.14
C GLU A 24 19.52 5.76 26.71
N TYR A 25 18.66 5.65 25.68
CA TYR A 25 19.01 5.91 24.29
C TYR A 25 19.33 7.38 24.03
N GLN A 26 20.51 7.65 23.46
CA GLN A 26 20.89 8.99 23.01
C GLN A 26 20.62 9.18 21.50
N PRO A 27 19.66 10.05 21.13
CA PRO A 27 19.36 10.29 19.73
C PRO A 27 20.50 10.98 18.97
N TYR A 28 20.45 10.91 17.63
CA TYR A 28 21.45 11.54 16.76
C TYR A 28 21.57 13.06 17.02
N VAL A 29 20.44 13.77 17.07
CA VAL A 29 20.36 15.17 17.50
C VAL A 29 20.01 15.22 18.98
N SER A 30 20.90 15.79 19.80
CA SER A 30 20.71 15.93 21.24
C SER A 30 19.39 16.66 21.58
N PRO A 31 18.66 16.24 22.64
CA PRO A 31 17.46 16.95 23.10
C PRO A 31 17.70 18.42 23.48
N GLU A 32 18.94 18.78 23.81
CA GLU A 32 19.34 20.16 24.16
C GLU A 32 19.60 21.05 22.93
N THR A 33 19.79 20.44 21.75
CA THR A 33 20.03 21.19 20.51
C THR A 33 18.70 21.63 19.91
N ASP A 34 18.57 22.93 19.65
CA ASP A 34 17.41 23.51 18.95
C ASP A 34 17.75 23.70 17.46
N LEU A 35 17.29 22.76 16.64
CA LEU A 35 17.36 22.86 15.18
C LEU A 35 15.95 23.18 14.63
N PRO A 36 15.85 23.86 13.47
CA PRO A 36 14.58 23.97 12.77
C PRO A 36 13.99 22.59 12.52
N GLU A 37 12.70 22.38 12.83
CA GLU A 37 12.00 21.10 12.57
C GLU A 37 10.69 21.35 11.81
N PHE A 38 9.83 22.19 12.38
CA PHE A 38 8.50 22.48 11.85
C PHE A 38 8.51 23.85 11.16
N THR A 39 9.00 23.89 9.93
CA THR A 39 9.06 25.12 9.12
C THR A 39 7.97 25.13 8.06
N ALA A 40 7.53 26.30 7.62
CA ALA A 40 6.55 26.42 6.53
C ALA A 40 7.04 25.73 5.24
N LYS A 41 8.35 25.76 4.99
CA LYS A 41 9.00 25.08 3.86
C LYS A 41 8.89 23.56 4.00
N ALA A 42 9.23 22.99 5.16
CA ALA A 42 9.10 21.56 5.40
C ALA A 42 7.64 21.10 5.26
N VAL A 43 6.69 21.87 5.82
CA VAL A 43 5.26 21.56 5.69
C VAL A 43 4.80 21.60 4.23
N ALA A 44 5.16 22.64 3.48
CA ALA A 44 4.77 22.76 2.08
C ALA A 44 5.32 21.63 1.20
N ILE A 45 6.61 21.29 1.36
CA ILE A 45 7.22 20.18 0.61
C ILE A 45 6.55 18.86 1.01
N GLY A 46 6.38 18.62 2.31
CA GLY A 46 5.71 17.42 2.84
C GLY A 46 4.30 17.25 2.28
N VAL A 47 3.49 18.31 2.26
CA VAL A 47 2.11 18.28 1.71
C VAL A 47 2.11 17.92 0.23
N VAL A 48 3.03 18.49 -0.55
CA VAL A 48 3.16 18.15 -1.98
C VAL A 48 3.51 16.67 -2.14
N LEU A 49 4.44 16.15 -1.34
CA LEU A 49 4.81 14.74 -1.38
C LEU A 49 3.65 13.83 -0.95
N ALA A 50 2.89 14.22 0.07
CA ALA A 50 1.73 13.46 0.56
C ALA A 50 0.67 13.29 -0.54
N VAL A 51 0.35 14.38 -1.24
CA VAL A 51 -0.59 14.36 -2.38
C VAL A 51 -0.06 13.49 -3.52
N VAL A 52 1.20 13.67 -3.90
CA VAL A 52 1.82 12.93 -5.02
C VAL A 52 1.91 11.45 -4.72
N PHE A 53 2.42 11.06 -3.55
CA PHE A 53 2.55 9.68 -3.15
C PHE A 53 1.21 9.03 -2.83
N GLY A 54 0.26 9.77 -2.25
CA GLY A 54 -1.09 9.27 -2.06
C GLY A 54 -1.77 8.93 -3.37
N ALA A 55 -1.67 9.80 -4.38
CA ALA A 55 -2.25 9.52 -5.69
C ALA A 55 -1.53 8.37 -6.41
N ALA A 56 -0.20 8.34 -6.38
CA ALA A 56 0.60 7.28 -6.97
C ALA A 56 0.29 5.90 -6.33
N ASN A 57 0.20 5.83 -5.00
CA ASN A 57 -0.17 4.61 -4.30
C ASN A 57 -1.63 4.20 -4.54
N ALA A 58 -2.54 5.17 -4.72
CA ALA A 58 -3.90 4.86 -5.10
C ALA A 58 -3.95 4.14 -6.46
N TYR A 59 -3.24 4.67 -7.46
CA TYR A 59 -3.12 4.02 -8.78
C TYR A 59 -2.50 2.62 -8.67
N LEU A 60 -1.33 2.52 -8.03
CA LEU A 60 -0.59 1.27 -7.92
C LEU A 60 -1.41 0.18 -7.20
N GLY A 61 -1.99 0.51 -6.05
CA GLY A 61 -2.69 -0.49 -5.27
C GLY A 61 -4.06 -0.87 -5.84
N LEU A 62 -4.71 0.00 -6.64
CA LEU A 62 -5.85 -0.41 -7.47
C LEU A 62 -5.45 -1.37 -8.59
N ARG A 63 -4.23 -1.24 -9.13
CA ARG A 63 -3.69 -2.11 -10.17
C ARG A 63 -3.25 -3.48 -9.63
N VAL A 64 -2.52 -3.51 -8.51
CA VAL A 64 -1.81 -4.72 -8.02
C VAL A 64 -2.42 -5.31 -6.75
N GLY A 65 -3.22 -4.53 -6.01
CA GLY A 65 -3.76 -4.96 -4.72
C GLY A 65 -2.78 -4.92 -3.56
N LEU A 66 -1.61 -4.30 -3.75
CA LEU A 66 -0.55 -4.12 -2.75
C LEU A 66 -0.12 -2.65 -2.76
N THR A 67 0.26 -2.12 -1.60
CA THR A 67 0.95 -0.84 -1.50
C THR A 67 2.43 -1.06 -1.20
N VAL A 68 3.23 -0.04 -1.47
CA VAL A 68 4.67 -0.05 -1.17
C VAL A 68 4.93 1.18 -0.32
N SER A 69 5.56 0.97 0.84
CA SER A 69 5.88 2.06 1.77
C SER A 69 6.57 3.22 1.07
N ALA A 70 5.96 4.40 1.18
CA ALA A 70 6.49 5.64 0.63
C ALA A 70 7.42 6.37 1.61
N SER A 71 7.53 5.90 2.86
CA SER A 71 8.30 6.59 3.91
C SER A 71 9.80 6.64 3.56
N ILE A 72 10.41 5.54 3.13
CA ILE A 72 11.83 5.53 2.71
C ILE A 72 12.07 6.45 1.50
N PRO A 73 11.31 6.36 0.39
CA PRO A 73 11.41 7.33 -0.70
C PRO A 73 11.22 8.78 -0.26
N ALA A 74 10.25 9.06 0.62
CA ALA A 74 10.00 10.39 1.15
C ALA A 74 11.22 10.92 1.91
N ALA A 75 11.85 10.09 2.74
CA ALA A 75 13.08 10.41 3.47
C ALA A 75 14.22 10.81 2.50
N VAL A 76 14.47 9.98 1.48
CA VAL A 76 15.52 10.24 0.48
C VAL A 76 15.23 11.53 -0.29
N MET A 77 13.99 11.75 -0.72
CA MET A 77 13.61 12.97 -1.44
C MET A 77 13.72 14.22 -0.57
N ALA A 78 13.31 14.13 0.69
CA ALA A 78 13.45 15.23 1.64
C ALA A 78 14.91 15.68 1.75
N VAL A 79 15.82 14.74 2.01
CA VAL A 79 17.28 14.98 2.04
C VAL A 79 17.75 15.63 0.75
N ALA A 80 17.36 15.08 -0.41
CA ALA A 80 17.82 15.57 -1.68
C ALA A 80 17.31 16.98 -2.02
N ILE A 81 16.05 17.29 -1.71
CA ILE A 81 15.44 18.59 -1.94
C ILE A 81 16.13 19.64 -1.06
N PHE A 82 16.32 19.36 0.24
CA PHE A 82 17.02 20.30 1.13
C PHE A 82 18.49 20.49 0.73
N ARG A 83 19.17 19.43 0.27
CA ARG A 83 20.52 19.52 -0.29
C ARG A 83 20.57 20.39 -1.56
N ALA A 84 19.63 20.23 -2.48
CA ALA A 84 19.52 21.04 -3.69
C ALA A 84 19.26 22.52 -3.37
N LEU A 85 18.47 22.78 -2.33
CA LEU A 85 18.20 24.12 -1.82
C LEU A 85 19.35 24.68 -0.97
N ARG A 86 20.41 23.90 -0.73
CA ARG A 86 21.59 24.25 0.10
C ARG A 86 21.22 24.76 1.49
N GLN A 87 20.08 24.33 2.00
CA GLN A 87 19.47 24.78 3.25
C GLN A 87 18.57 23.66 3.74
N GLY A 88 18.59 23.37 5.03
CA GLY A 88 17.68 22.44 5.68
C GLY A 88 18.37 21.64 6.77
N SER A 89 17.66 21.36 7.87
CA SER A 89 18.13 20.44 8.91
C SER A 89 17.67 19.00 8.65
N ILE A 90 18.32 18.03 9.28
CA ILE A 90 17.81 16.64 9.33
C ILE A 90 16.39 16.56 9.91
N LEU A 91 16.03 17.42 10.86
CA LEU A 91 14.69 17.42 11.47
C LEU A 91 13.61 18.03 10.57
N GLU A 92 13.97 18.98 9.69
CA GLU A 92 13.08 19.43 8.61
C GLU A 92 12.88 18.33 7.56
N ALA A 93 13.94 17.58 7.22
CA ALA A 93 13.83 16.43 6.32
C ALA A 93 12.92 15.34 6.91
N ASN A 94 13.04 15.09 8.21
CA ASN A 94 12.13 14.21 8.93
C ASN A 94 10.67 14.68 8.89
N MET A 95 10.43 15.98 9.08
CA MET A 95 9.07 16.53 8.99
C MET A 95 8.47 16.34 7.59
N VAL A 96 9.28 16.54 6.53
CA VAL A 96 8.84 16.27 5.15
C VAL A 96 8.51 14.80 4.95
N GLN A 97 9.33 13.89 5.47
CA GLN A 97 9.05 12.44 5.43
C GLN A 97 7.71 12.13 6.10
N THR A 98 7.54 12.53 7.37
CA THR A 98 6.32 12.28 8.17
C THR A 98 5.06 12.79 7.49
N ILE A 99 5.09 13.99 6.93
CA ILE A 99 3.92 14.51 6.21
C ILE A 99 3.71 13.72 4.90
N GLY A 100 4.79 13.37 4.20
CA GLY A 100 4.75 12.69 2.91
C GLY A 100 4.30 11.23 2.95
N SER A 101 4.73 10.48 3.98
CA SER A 101 4.36 9.07 4.23
C SER A 101 2.86 8.92 4.49
N ALA A 102 2.26 9.84 5.24
CA ALA A 102 0.82 9.90 5.52
C ALA A 102 -0.06 9.81 4.26
N GLY A 103 0.45 10.25 3.10
CA GLY A 103 -0.23 10.09 1.82
C GLY A 103 -0.40 8.64 1.38
N GLU A 104 0.64 7.83 1.53
CA GLU A 104 0.58 6.40 1.21
C GLU A 104 -0.34 5.65 2.16
N SER A 105 -0.24 5.90 3.47
CA SER A 105 -1.03 5.18 4.46
C SER A 105 -2.52 5.52 4.41
N VAL A 106 -2.89 6.77 4.11
CA VAL A 106 -4.28 7.14 3.78
C VAL A 106 -4.73 6.46 2.48
N ALA A 107 -3.90 6.49 1.43
CA ALA A 107 -4.23 5.85 0.16
C ALA A 107 -4.48 4.35 0.34
N ALA A 108 -3.61 3.65 1.07
CA ALA A 108 -3.71 2.22 1.34
C ALA A 108 -5.07 1.83 1.95
N GLY A 109 -5.49 2.54 3.01
CA GLY A 109 -6.78 2.26 3.64
C GLY A 109 -7.98 2.56 2.72
N VAL A 110 -7.89 3.65 1.95
CA VAL A 110 -8.93 4.06 1.02
C VAL A 110 -9.09 3.03 -0.11
N ILE A 111 -8.02 2.66 -0.81
CA ILE A 111 -8.10 1.76 -1.97
C ILE A 111 -8.49 0.32 -1.61
N PHE A 112 -8.29 -0.09 -0.35
CA PHE A 112 -8.71 -1.42 0.08
C PHE A 112 -10.21 -1.53 0.29
N THR A 113 -10.91 -0.41 0.47
CA THR A 113 -12.31 -0.41 0.91
C THR A 113 -13.21 0.39 -0.02
N LEU A 114 -12.98 1.70 -0.16
CA LEU A 114 -13.89 2.62 -0.83
C LEU A 114 -14.10 2.37 -2.34
N PRO A 115 -13.16 1.79 -3.10
CA PRO A 115 -13.43 1.41 -4.49
C PRO A 115 -14.59 0.41 -4.63
N ALA A 116 -15.01 -0.27 -3.56
CA ALA A 116 -16.22 -1.11 -3.54
C ALA A 116 -17.49 -0.33 -3.89
N LEU A 117 -17.55 0.97 -3.56
CA LEU A 117 -18.67 1.85 -3.95
C LEU A 117 -18.79 1.96 -5.46
N PHE A 118 -17.67 2.06 -6.17
CA PHE A 118 -17.64 2.12 -7.64
C PHE A 118 -18.03 0.78 -8.26
N VAL A 119 -17.62 -0.33 -7.64
CA VAL A 119 -18.03 -1.67 -8.08
C VAL A 119 -19.54 -1.83 -7.95
N TRP A 120 -20.11 -1.48 -6.79
CA TRP A 120 -21.55 -1.61 -6.56
C TRP A 120 -22.39 -0.62 -7.36
N GLN A 121 -21.94 0.61 -7.58
CA GLN A 121 -22.67 1.62 -8.37
C GLN A 121 -23.05 1.10 -9.77
N ARG A 122 -22.27 0.18 -10.34
CA ARG A 122 -22.56 -0.43 -11.65
C ARG A 122 -23.73 -1.40 -11.64
N THR A 123 -23.97 -2.06 -10.51
CA THR A 123 -25.05 -3.05 -10.33
C THR A 123 -26.25 -2.48 -9.59
N ASP A 124 -26.03 -1.45 -8.77
CA ASP A 124 -27.03 -0.77 -7.95
C ASP A 124 -26.93 0.75 -8.14
N PRO A 125 -27.78 1.34 -8.99
CA PRO A 125 -27.82 2.78 -9.23
C PRO A 125 -28.19 3.63 -7.99
N ALA A 126 -28.72 3.03 -6.91
CA ALA A 126 -29.01 3.74 -5.68
C ALA A 126 -27.73 4.10 -4.89
N ILE A 127 -26.62 3.39 -5.15
CA ILE A 127 -25.31 3.68 -4.56
C ILE A 127 -24.61 4.73 -5.42
N VAL A 128 -24.57 5.96 -4.92
CA VAL A 128 -23.88 7.08 -5.57
C VAL A 128 -22.52 7.28 -4.92
N VAL A 129 -21.47 7.29 -5.75
CA VAL A 129 -20.13 7.66 -5.31
C VAL A 129 -20.07 9.18 -5.12
N ASP A 130 -19.85 9.62 -3.88
CA ASP A 130 -19.61 11.02 -3.55
C ASP A 130 -18.14 11.25 -3.16
N LEU A 131 -17.48 12.17 -3.87
CA LEU A 131 -16.11 12.57 -3.61
C LEU A 131 -15.94 13.12 -2.18
N VAL A 132 -16.91 13.91 -1.71
CA VAL A 132 -16.85 14.49 -0.36
C VAL A 132 -16.99 13.38 0.68
N GLN A 133 -17.90 12.43 0.46
CA GLN A 133 -18.01 11.21 1.26
C GLN A 133 -16.66 10.49 1.41
N ILE A 134 -15.98 10.20 0.30
CA ILE A 134 -14.68 9.52 0.30
C ILE A 134 -13.64 10.33 1.08
N SER A 135 -13.51 11.62 0.77
CA SER A 135 -12.50 12.48 1.38
C SER A 135 -12.69 12.64 2.88
N VAL A 136 -13.93 12.71 3.36
CA VAL A 136 -14.19 12.84 4.79
C VAL A 136 -14.03 11.50 5.50
N ILE A 137 -14.43 10.37 4.91
CA ILE A 137 -14.11 9.03 5.47
C ILE A 137 -12.59 8.86 5.60
N ALA A 138 -11.83 9.25 4.56
CA ALA A 138 -10.37 9.25 4.57
C ALA A 138 -9.79 10.11 5.69
N ALA A 139 -10.33 11.34 5.86
CA ALA A 139 -9.88 12.26 6.92
C ALA A 139 -10.20 11.71 8.32
N PHE A 140 -11.41 11.20 8.54
CA PHE A 140 -11.80 10.63 9.84
C PHE A 140 -10.97 9.40 10.20
N GLY A 141 -10.81 8.46 9.26
CA GLY A 141 -9.98 7.28 9.49
C GLY A 141 -8.53 7.65 9.77
N GLY A 142 -7.94 8.50 8.94
CA GLY A 142 -6.53 8.87 9.12
C GLY A 142 -6.30 9.59 10.45
N LEU A 143 -7.14 10.57 10.79
CA LEU A 143 -7.01 11.31 12.04
C LEU A 143 -7.22 10.40 13.27
N LEU A 144 -8.18 9.46 13.24
CA LEU A 144 -8.35 8.50 14.34
C LEU A 144 -7.13 7.60 14.49
N GLY A 145 -6.52 7.18 13.36
CA GLY A 145 -5.26 6.45 13.34
C GLY A 145 -4.15 7.19 14.09
N VAL A 146 -3.90 8.45 13.73
CA VAL A 146 -2.89 9.29 14.39
C VAL A 146 -3.23 9.46 15.88
N LEU A 147 -4.47 9.86 16.20
CA LEU A 147 -4.89 10.17 17.56
C LEU A 147 -4.76 8.97 18.50
N PHE A 148 -5.19 7.78 18.08
CA PHE A 148 -5.08 6.58 18.91
C PHE A 148 -3.66 6.01 19.00
N MET A 149 -2.76 6.38 18.08
CA MET A 149 -1.34 6.03 18.20
C MET A 149 -0.60 6.88 19.25
N ILE A 150 -0.99 8.14 19.46
CA ILE A 150 -0.34 9.05 20.44
C ILE A 150 -0.18 8.43 21.85
N PRO A 151 -1.24 7.92 22.52
CA PRO A 151 -1.09 7.34 23.86
C PRO A 151 -0.22 6.08 23.88
N LEU A 152 -0.05 5.41 22.74
CA LEU A 152 0.74 4.18 22.63
C LEU A 152 2.22 4.45 22.37
N ARG A 153 2.59 5.64 21.89
CA ARG A 153 3.98 6.00 21.51
C ARG A 153 4.99 5.73 22.61
N SER A 154 4.75 6.26 23.81
CA SER A 154 5.70 6.15 24.93
C SER A 154 5.98 4.69 25.30
N TYR A 155 4.96 3.83 25.24
CA TYR A 155 5.09 2.41 25.48
C TYR A 155 5.79 1.68 24.32
N LEU A 156 5.27 1.80 23.10
CA LEU A 156 5.71 1.01 21.95
C LEU A 156 7.07 1.47 21.38
N ILE A 157 7.40 2.75 21.44
CA ILE A 157 8.59 3.29 20.79
C ILE A 157 9.74 3.47 21.79
N SER A 158 9.43 4.03 22.97
CA SER A 158 10.45 4.30 23.99
C SER A 158 10.64 3.09 24.92
N ARG A 159 9.62 2.63 25.65
CA ARG A 159 9.79 1.50 26.60
C ARG A 159 10.13 0.18 25.91
N GLU A 160 9.57 -0.08 24.74
CA GLU A 160 9.81 -1.30 23.96
C GLU A 160 10.87 -1.12 22.85
N HIS A 161 11.70 -0.06 22.90
CA HIS A 161 12.72 0.23 21.86
C HIS A 161 13.55 -0.99 21.48
N GLY A 162 14.10 -1.69 22.48
CA GLY A 162 14.96 -2.85 22.27
C GLY A 162 14.25 -4.11 21.77
N LYS A 163 12.91 -4.13 21.78
CA LYS A 163 12.11 -5.30 21.37
C LYS A 163 11.42 -5.09 20.03
N LEU A 164 11.09 -3.84 19.69
CA LEU A 164 10.42 -3.45 18.46
C LEU A 164 11.41 -2.73 17.54
N PRO A 165 11.95 -3.41 16.51
CA PRO A 165 12.98 -2.84 15.63
C PRO A 165 12.46 -1.74 14.69
N TYR A 166 11.17 -1.75 14.32
CA TYR A 166 10.57 -0.81 13.34
C TYR A 166 11.46 -0.67 12.08
N PRO A 167 11.56 -1.75 11.28
CA PRO A 167 12.60 -1.86 10.25
C PRO A 167 12.57 -0.72 9.22
N GLU A 168 11.38 -0.25 8.86
CA GLU A 168 11.23 0.84 7.89
C GLU A 168 11.55 2.21 8.49
N GLY A 169 11.09 2.49 9.71
CA GLY A 169 11.44 3.72 10.42
C GLY A 169 12.94 3.83 10.73
N THR A 170 13.57 2.70 11.06
CA THR A 170 15.03 2.62 11.26
C THR A 170 15.77 2.87 9.95
N ALA A 171 15.32 2.28 8.83
CA ALA A 171 15.90 2.54 7.51
C ALA A 171 15.76 4.01 7.09
N CYS A 172 14.62 4.65 7.40
CA CYS A 172 14.44 6.08 7.16
C CYS A 172 15.42 6.93 7.95
N ALA A 173 15.65 6.59 9.22
CA ALA A 173 16.63 7.28 10.06
C ALA A 173 18.06 7.13 9.51
N GLU A 174 18.44 5.94 9.05
CA GLU A 174 19.73 5.70 8.39
C GLU A 174 19.90 6.54 7.13
N VAL A 175 18.87 6.62 6.29
CA VAL A 175 18.88 7.44 5.07
C VAL A 175 19.07 8.92 5.42
N GLN A 176 18.35 9.42 6.41
CA GLN A 176 18.43 10.82 6.82
C GLN A 176 19.82 11.16 7.39
N VAL A 177 20.36 10.30 8.26
CA VAL A 177 21.71 10.48 8.83
C VAL A 177 22.80 10.38 7.75
N ALA A 178 22.72 9.38 6.87
CA ALA A 178 23.64 9.27 5.73
C ALA A 178 23.54 10.46 4.77
N GLY A 179 22.33 11.02 4.63
CA GLY A 179 22.06 12.24 3.88
C GLY A 179 22.75 13.47 4.44
N ASP A 180 22.67 13.64 5.77
CA ASP A 180 23.31 14.72 6.52
C ASP A 180 24.85 14.62 6.43
N LEU A 181 25.40 13.40 6.45
CA LEU A 181 26.83 13.12 6.27
C LEU A 181 27.33 13.19 4.82
N GLY A 182 26.43 13.26 3.83
CA GLY A 182 26.75 13.62 2.46
C GLY A 182 26.71 12.52 1.38
N GLY A 183 25.94 11.44 1.56
CA GLY A 183 25.92 10.26 0.68
C GLY A 183 25.27 10.40 -0.72
N GLY A 184 25.64 9.48 -1.63
CA GLY A 184 25.20 9.42 -3.04
C GLY A 184 23.89 8.67 -3.32
N LYS A 185 23.24 8.09 -2.30
CA LYS A 185 22.04 7.23 -2.43
C LYS A 185 20.85 7.90 -3.15
N ALA A 186 20.70 9.22 -3.03
CA ALA A 186 19.65 9.98 -3.72
C ALA A 186 19.69 9.81 -5.25
N ARG A 187 20.88 9.70 -5.85
CA ARG A 187 21.04 9.56 -7.30
C ARG A 187 20.38 8.29 -7.83
N LEU A 188 20.41 7.19 -7.06
CA LEU A 188 19.76 5.93 -7.44
C LEU A 188 18.24 6.10 -7.50
N LEU A 189 17.64 6.67 -6.46
CA LEU A 189 16.20 6.90 -6.40
C LEU A 189 15.72 7.78 -7.57
N PHE A 190 16.34 8.94 -7.79
CA PHE A 190 15.94 9.84 -8.89
C PHE A 190 16.18 9.22 -10.27
N SER A 191 17.22 8.41 -10.43
CA SER A 191 17.44 7.70 -11.69
C SER A 191 16.35 6.64 -11.94
N GLY A 192 15.94 5.91 -10.90
CA GLY A 192 14.80 4.99 -10.98
C GLY A 192 13.50 5.73 -11.29
N LEU A 193 13.26 6.85 -10.62
CA LEU A 193 12.08 7.70 -10.85
C LEU A 193 12.01 8.21 -12.28
N GLY A 194 13.10 8.77 -12.80
CA GLY A 194 13.16 9.26 -14.19
C GLY A 194 12.95 8.15 -15.21
N VAL A 195 13.58 6.99 -15.01
CA VAL A 195 13.41 5.82 -15.90
C VAL A 195 12.00 5.26 -15.84
N GLY A 196 11.42 5.12 -14.65
CA GLY A 196 10.05 4.64 -14.47
C GLY A 196 9.03 5.58 -15.10
N ALA A 197 9.18 6.89 -14.87
CA ALA A 197 8.33 7.92 -15.47
C ALA A 197 8.42 7.93 -17.00
N LEU A 198 9.65 7.91 -17.55
CA LEU A 198 9.86 7.89 -19.00
C LEU A 198 9.28 6.62 -19.63
N TYR A 199 9.57 5.45 -19.03
CA TYR A 199 9.05 4.20 -19.54
C TYR A 199 7.52 4.20 -19.52
N GLN A 200 6.90 4.62 -18.42
CA GLN A 200 5.44 4.67 -18.32
C GLN A 200 4.83 5.61 -19.37
N ALA A 201 5.42 6.79 -19.61
CA ALA A 201 4.92 7.72 -20.60
C ALA A 201 4.94 7.12 -22.03
N LEU A 202 5.97 6.33 -22.34
CA LEU A 202 6.16 5.71 -23.65
C LEU A 202 5.33 4.42 -23.83
N ALA A 203 5.25 3.59 -22.79
CA ALA A 203 4.67 2.24 -22.85
C ALA A 203 3.16 2.22 -22.56
N ASN A 204 2.67 3.07 -21.67
CA ASN A 204 1.29 2.98 -21.19
C ASN A 204 0.28 3.06 -22.34
N GLY A 205 -0.67 2.13 -22.37
CA GLY A 205 -1.65 2.00 -23.45
C GLY A 205 -2.56 3.22 -23.63
N ARG A 206 -2.75 4.02 -22.56
CA ARG A 206 -3.47 5.31 -22.62
C ARG A 206 -2.51 6.53 -22.68
N GLY A 207 -1.20 6.29 -22.64
CA GLY A 207 -0.13 7.26 -22.84
C GLY A 207 0.24 7.40 -24.32
N LEU A 208 1.52 7.23 -24.67
CA LEU A 208 1.94 7.24 -26.09
C LEU A 208 1.75 5.87 -26.77
N SER A 209 1.75 4.78 -26.00
CA SER A 209 1.57 3.40 -26.48
C SER A 209 2.51 3.05 -27.66
N LEU A 210 3.81 3.36 -27.54
CA LEU A 210 4.78 3.19 -28.64
C LEU A 210 5.12 1.72 -28.95
N TRP A 211 4.86 0.82 -28.01
CA TRP A 211 5.00 -0.62 -28.15
C TRP A 211 3.90 -1.30 -27.34
N ASN A 212 3.67 -2.59 -27.60
CA ASN A 212 2.71 -3.36 -26.81
C ASN A 212 3.29 -3.60 -25.41
N GLU A 213 2.68 -3.01 -24.38
CA GLU A 213 3.09 -3.19 -22.99
C GLU A 213 2.59 -4.50 -22.38
N SER A 214 1.58 -5.14 -22.96
CA SER A 214 0.97 -6.38 -22.45
C SER A 214 1.00 -7.49 -23.50
N PRO A 215 2.19 -7.91 -23.99
CA PRO A 215 2.29 -9.03 -24.90
C PRO A 215 1.76 -10.31 -24.22
N ALA A 216 0.79 -10.94 -24.89
CA ALA A 216 0.17 -12.19 -24.47
C ALA A 216 0.25 -13.21 -25.61
N VAL A 217 0.43 -14.48 -25.23
CA VAL A 217 0.44 -15.63 -26.13
C VAL A 217 -0.71 -16.55 -25.70
N PRO A 218 -1.78 -16.65 -26.51
CA PRO A 218 -2.85 -17.60 -26.23
C PRO A 218 -2.32 -19.03 -26.39
N LEU A 219 -2.71 -19.89 -25.46
CA LEU A 219 -2.39 -21.31 -25.43
C LEU A 219 -3.66 -22.15 -25.73
N PRO A 220 -3.51 -23.43 -26.08
CA PRO A 220 -4.65 -24.30 -26.30
C PRO A 220 -5.63 -24.30 -25.12
N LYS A 221 -6.92 -24.50 -25.41
CA LYS A 221 -7.99 -24.60 -24.41
C LYS A 221 -8.20 -23.32 -23.58
N LYS A 222 -7.97 -22.14 -24.18
CA LYS A 222 -8.21 -20.83 -23.55
C LYS A 222 -7.22 -20.50 -22.41
N ALA A 223 -6.15 -21.28 -22.25
CA ALA A 223 -5.02 -20.85 -21.40
C ALA A 223 -4.32 -19.65 -22.04
N GLU A 224 -3.63 -18.87 -21.24
CA GLU A 224 -2.86 -17.72 -21.71
C GLU A 224 -1.61 -17.53 -20.85
N ILE A 225 -0.52 -17.11 -21.48
CA ILE A 225 0.65 -16.57 -20.80
C ILE A 225 0.92 -15.17 -21.35
N GLY A 226 1.27 -14.23 -20.49
CA GLY A 226 1.54 -12.87 -20.90
C GLY A 226 2.18 -12.09 -19.77
N GLY A 227 2.55 -10.84 -20.03
CA GLY A 227 3.15 -9.97 -19.03
C GLY A 227 2.84 -8.49 -19.31
N ASP A 228 2.31 -7.79 -18.32
CA ASP A 228 2.21 -6.34 -18.29
C ASP A 228 3.60 -5.78 -17.98
N PHE A 229 4.40 -5.57 -19.01
CA PHE A 229 5.80 -5.19 -18.90
C PHE A 229 5.99 -3.74 -18.48
N THR A 230 5.73 -3.48 -17.20
CA THR A 230 5.75 -2.16 -16.60
C THR A 230 6.78 -2.06 -15.47
N PRO A 231 7.41 -0.89 -15.28
CA PRO A 231 8.47 -0.68 -14.29
C PRO A 231 7.98 -0.84 -12.85
N GLU A 232 6.73 -0.49 -12.55
CA GLU A 232 6.16 -0.64 -11.22
C GLU A 232 6.00 -2.11 -10.79
N LEU A 233 5.55 -2.98 -11.69
CA LEU A 233 5.38 -4.41 -11.39
C LEU A 233 6.73 -5.10 -11.19
N LEU A 234 7.72 -4.76 -12.03
CA LEU A 234 9.09 -5.22 -11.86
C LEU A 234 9.68 -4.79 -10.52
N GLY A 235 9.48 -3.51 -10.15
CA GLY A 235 9.95 -2.95 -8.89
C GLY A 235 9.30 -3.63 -7.68
N VAL A 236 7.98 -3.81 -7.69
CA VAL A 236 7.23 -4.52 -6.63
C VAL A 236 7.79 -5.93 -6.44
N GLY A 237 7.99 -6.67 -7.53
CA GLY A 237 8.59 -8.01 -7.51
C GLY A 237 9.96 -8.07 -6.83
N PHE A 238 10.82 -7.09 -7.14
CA PHE A 238 12.16 -7.01 -6.54
C PHE A 238 12.13 -6.71 -5.03
N ILE A 239 11.17 -5.88 -4.59
CA ILE A 239 10.99 -5.50 -3.18
C ILE A 239 10.45 -6.67 -2.36
N ILE A 240 9.34 -7.28 -2.79
CA ILE A 240 8.69 -8.39 -2.05
C ILE A 240 9.54 -9.67 -2.07
N GLY A 241 10.45 -9.79 -3.03
CA GLY A 241 11.42 -10.86 -3.13
C GLY A 241 10.87 -12.17 -3.74
N PRO A 242 11.75 -13.16 -3.95
CA PRO A 242 11.44 -14.32 -4.78
C PRO A 242 10.36 -15.23 -4.21
N LYS A 243 10.29 -15.38 -2.89
CA LYS A 243 9.35 -16.32 -2.26
C LYS A 243 7.91 -15.86 -2.46
N ILE A 244 7.60 -14.61 -2.11
CA ILE A 244 6.24 -14.07 -2.24
C ILE A 244 5.86 -13.92 -3.71
N ALA A 245 6.77 -13.43 -4.55
CA ALA A 245 6.54 -13.31 -5.98
C ALA A 245 6.23 -14.67 -6.64
N ALA A 246 6.94 -15.74 -6.26
CA ALA A 246 6.66 -17.09 -6.76
C ALA A 246 5.30 -17.64 -6.30
N ILE A 247 4.90 -17.36 -5.05
CA ILE A 247 3.59 -17.78 -4.52
C ILE A 247 2.45 -17.06 -5.25
N MET A 248 2.57 -15.74 -5.44
CA MET A 248 1.59 -14.95 -6.19
C MET A 248 1.47 -15.43 -7.64
N PHE A 249 2.61 -15.62 -8.31
CA PHE A 249 2.63 -16.19 -9.67
C PHE A 249 2.00 -17.59 -9.72
N GLY A 250 2.31 -18.45 -8.75
CA GLY A 250 1.72 -19.79 -8.64
C GLY A 250 0.19 -19.78 -8.54
N GLY A 251 -0.39 -18.81 -7.82
CA GLY A 251 -1.84 -18.60 -7.80
C GLY A 251 -2.41 -18.24 -9.17
N SER A 252 -1.79 -17.28 -9.86
CA SER A 252 -2.24 -16.87 -11.20
C SER A 252 -2.04 -17.96 -12.25
N ALA A 253 -0.95 -18.73 -12.16
CA ALA A 253 -0.68 -19.86 -13.02
C ALA A 253 -1.74 -20.97 -12.81
N LEU A 254 -2.15 -21.24 -11.56
CA LEU A 254 -3.26 -22.15 -11.29
C LEU A 254 -4.55 -21.64 -11.95
N ALA A 255 -4.88 -20.37 -11.78
CA ALA A 255 -6.08 -19.78 -12.39
C ALA A 255 -6.07 -19.87 -13.92
N TRP A 256 -5.02 -19.36 -14.57
CA TRP A 256 -4.99 -19.13 -16.01
C TRP A 256 -4.54 -20.35 -16.82
N LEU A 257 -3.67 -21.20 -16.27
CA LEU A 257 -3.14 -22.37 -16.99
C LEU A 257 -3.86 -23.67 -16.64
N ILE A 258 -4.65 -23.69 -15.56
CA ILE A 258 -5.32 -24.91 -15.09
C ILE A 258 -6.82 -24.70 -14.96
N LEU A 259 -7.29 -23.73 -14.15
CA LEU A 259 -8.72 -23.58 -13.87
C LEU A 259 -9.51 -23.09 -15.08
N ILE A 260 -9.04 -22.07 -15.81
CA ILE A 260 -9.71 -21.60 -17.04
C ILE A 260 -9.82 -22.73 -18.09
N PRO A 261 -8.73 -23.45 -18.44
CA PRO A 261 -8.82 -24.62 -19.31
C PRO A 261 -9.74 -25.71 -18.78
N ALA A 262 -9.74 -25.99 -17.48
CA ALA A 262 -10.61 -26.99 -16.88
C ALA A 262 -12.09 -26.61 -17.01
N ILE A 263 -12.45 -25.34 -16.74
CA ILE A 263 -13.82 -24.83 -16.93
C ILE A 263 -14.20 -24.91 -18.42
N ASN A 264 -13.31 -24.54 -19.33
CA ASN A 264 -13.56 -24.64 -20.75
C ASN A 264 -13.75 -26.10 -21.23
N LEU A 265 -12.96 -27.04 -20.70
CA LEU A 265 -13.00 -28.46 -21.08
C LEU A 265 -14.19 -29.22 -20.50
N TRP A 266 -14.57 -28.93 -19.25
CA TRP A 266 -15.59 -29.67 -18.51
C TRP A 266 -16.93 -28.92 -18.42
N GLY A 267 -16.94 -27.61 -18.63
CA GLY A 267 -18.14 -26.78 -18.63
C GLY A 267 -19.06 -27.09 -19.80
N GLY A 268 -18.50 -27.34 -20.99
CA GLY A 268 -19.27 -27.70 -22.19
C GLY A 268 -20.39 -26.70 -22.50
N GLY A 269 -21.56 -27.20 -22.87
CA GLY A 269 -22.75 -26.38 -23.15
C GLY A 269 -23.51 -25.90 -21.92
N ASN A 270 -23.00 -26.11 -20.70
CA ASN A 270 -23.70 -25.70 -19.49
C ASN A 270 -23.62 -24.18 -19.31
N VAL A 271 -24.75 -23.59 -18.92
CA VAL A 271 -24.84 -22.20 -18.46
C VAL A 271 -24.93 -22.23 -16.95
N VAL A 272 -23.90 -21.69 -16.28
CA VAL A 272 -23.87 -21.57 -14.82
C VAL A 272 -23.72 -20.10 -14.48
N TYR A 273 -24.63 -19.61 -13.63
CA TYR A 273 -24.55 -18.27 -13.05
C TYR A 273 -23.17 -18.06 -12.39
N PRO A 274 -22.50 -16.91 -12.57
CA PRO A 274 -23.03 -15.63 -13.08
C PRO A 274 -23.13 -15.46 -14.60
N ALA A 275 -22.45 -16.28 -15.40
CA ALA A 275 -22.51 -16.13 -16.85
C ALA A 275 -23.89 -16.55 -17.40
N THR A 276 -24.33 -15.86 -18.44
CA THR A 276 -25.59 -16.17 -19.16
C THR A 276 -25.39 -17.00 -20.41
N ASP A 277 -24.15 -17.09 -20.90
CA ASP A 277 -23.78 -17.87 -22.08
C ASP A 277 -23.14 -19.22 -21.71
N PRO A 278 -23.14 -20.22 -22.61
CA PRO A 278 -22.48 -21.50 -22.38
C PRO A 278 -20.98 -21.35 -22.12
N MET A 279 -20.44 -22.10 -21.15
CA MET A 279 -19.02 -22.02 -20.77
C MET A 279 -18.05 -22.27 -21.94
N ALA A 280 -18.44 -23.10 -22.91
CA ALA A 280 -17.65 -23.36 -24.11
C ALA A 280 -17.53 -22.13 -25.04
N ASP A 281 -18.46 -21.18 -24.97
CA ASP A 281 -18.51 -20.02 -25.87
C ASP A 281 -17.85 -18.77 -25.25
N LEU A 282 -17.70 -18.73 -23.93
CA LEU A 282 -17.05 -17.64 -23.20
C LEU A 282 -15.55 -17.50 -23.56
N ALA A 283 -15.04 -16.27 -23.73
CA ALA A 283 -13.61 -16.05 -23.86
C ALA A 283 -12.87 -16.31 -22.53
N SER A 284 -11.54 -16.43 -22.56
CA SER A 284 -10.73 -16.63 -21.34
C SER A 284 -10.98 -15.54 -20.29
N ALA A 285 -11.08 -14.28 -20.75
CA ALA A 285 -11.38 -13.14 -19.90
C ALA A 285 -12.78 -13.23 -19.27
N ASP A 286 -13.77 -13.74 -20.01
CA ASP A 286 -15.14 -13.91 -19.49
C ASP A 286 -15.24 -15.04 -18.48
N ILE A 287 -14.52 -16.15 -18.71
CA ILE A 287 -14.40 -17.25 -17.73
C ILE A 287 -13.73 -16.72 -16.46
N TRP A 288 -12.67 -15.92 -16.62
CA TRP A 288 -11.99 -15.30 -15.48
C TRP A 288 -12.94 -14.38 -14.71
N ASN A 289 -13.65 -13.49 -15.41
CA ASN A 289 -14.51 -12.49 -14.80
C ASN A 289 -15.74 -13.11 -14.10
N ASN A 290 -16.41 -14.06 -14.76
CA ASN A 290 -17.64 -14.66 -14.25
C ASN A 290 -17.39 -15.74 -13.20
N TYR A 291 -16.24 -16.42 -13.22
CA TYR A 291 -16.01 -17.59 -12.35
C TYR A 291 -14.75 -17.46 -11.49
N ILE A 292 -13.59 -17.25 -12.12
CA ILE A 292 -12.31 -17.27 -11.40
C ILE A 292 -12.21 -16.13 -10.38
N ARG A 293 -12.76 -14.94 -10.66
CA ARG A 293 -12.80 -13.84 -9.67
C ARG A 293 -13.52 -14.24 -8.39
N TYR A 294 -14.57 -15.05 -8.45
CA TYR A 294 -15.27 -15.57 -7.25
C TYR A 294 -14.48 -16.66 -6.53
N VAL A 295 -13.77 -17.53 -7.29
CA VAL A 295 -12.81 -18.49 -6.70
C VAL A 295 -11.69 -17.75 -5.98
N GLY A 296 -11.08 -16.76 -6.64
CA GLY A 296 -10.06 -15.90 -6.05
C GLY A 296 -10.59 -15.18 -4.82
N ALA A 297 -11.78 -14.58 -4.89
CA ALA A 297 -12.38 -13.92 -3.74
C ALA A 297 -12.65 -14.84 -2.55
N GLY A 298 -13.14 -16.07 -2.78
CA GLY A 298 -13.29 -17.07 -1.73
C GLY A 298 -11.96 -17.49 -1.11
N ALA A 299 -10.93 -17.66 -1.93
CA ALA A 299 -9.57 -17.94 -1.47
C ALA A 299 -9.01 -16.78 -0.63
N VAL A 300 -9.20 -15.54 -1.07
CA VAL A 300 -8.71 -14.33 -0.38
C VAL A 300 -9.49 -14.13 0.93
N GLY A 301 -10.81 -14.35 0.93
CA GLY A 301 -11.65 -14.26 2.12
C GLY A 301 -11.24 -15.27 3.19
N PHE A 302 -11.04 -16.53 2.81
CA PHE A 302 -10.51 -17.55 3.72
C PHE A 302 -9.13 -17.18 4.25
N ALA A 303 -8.20 -16.79 3.37
CA ALA A 303 -6.87 -16.39 3.78
C ALA A 303 -6.88 -15.21 4.76
N GLY A 304 -7.74 -14.21 4.52
CA GLY A 304 -7.95 -13.08 5.42
C GLY A 304 -8.45 -13.50 6.81
N ILE A 305 -9.42 -14.42 6.87
CA ILE A 305 -9.89 -15.00 8.15
C ILE A 305 -8.78 -15.77 8.85
N VAL A 306 -8.00 -16.59 8.13
CA VAL A 306 -6.87 -17.31 8.74
C VAL A 306 -5.81 -16.35 9.26
N THR A 307 -5.47 -15.30 8.49
CA THR A 307 -4.56 -14.24 8.95
C THR A 307 -5.09 -13.60 10.24
N LEU A 308 -6.38 -13.27 10.31
CA LEU A 308 -7.01 -12.75 11.52
C LEU A 308 -6.87 -13.72 12.70
N LEU A 309 -7.19 -15.00 12.50
CA LEU A 309 -7.08 -16.03 13.56
C LEU A 309 -5.65 -16.19 14.06
N LYS A 310 -4.67 -16.15 13.16
CA LYS A 310 -3.23 -16.19 13.53
C LYS A 310 -2.78 -14.94 14.26
N SER A 311 -3.35 -13.77 13.93
CA SER A 311 -3.05 -12.50 14.60
C SER A 311 -3.80 -12.35 15.93
N LEU A 312 -4.83 -13.15 16.21
CA LEU A 312 -5.67 -13.03 17.41
C LEU A 312 -4.90 -13.02 18.75
N PRO A 313 -3.87 -13.86 18.96
CA PRO A 313 -3.08 -13.80 20.20
C PRO A 313 -2.37 -12.47 20.38
N THR A 314 -1.71 -11.97 19.34
CA THR A 314 -1.04 -10.67 19.32
C THR A 314 -2.04 -9.54 19.50
N ILE A 315 -3.24 -9.67 18.91
CA ILE A 315 -4.35 -8.72 19.06
C ILE A 315 -4.76 -8.62 20.53
N VAL A 316 -5.06 -9.76 21.17
CA VAL A 316 -5.50 -9.82 22.58
C VAL A 316 -4.42 -9.34 23.54
N GLU A 317 -3.16 -9.69 23.30
CA GLU A 317 -2.04 -9.21 24.11
C GLU A 317 -1.89 -7.69 24.02
N SER A 318 -1.96 -7.14 22.80
CA SER A 318 -1.88 -5.70 22.55
C SER A 318 -3.08 -4.96 23.19
N PHE A 319 -4.27 -5.56 23.19
CA PHE A 319 -5.43 -5.00 23.91
C PHE A 319 -5.23 -4.90 25.43
N LYS A 320 -4.69 -5.95 26.06
CA LYS A 320 -4.40 -5.92 27.51
C LYS A 320 -3.41 -4.81 27.84
N LEU A 321 -2.43 -4.59 26.96
CA LEU A 321 -1.42 -3.55 27.12
C LEU A 321 -2.02 -2.15 26.91
N GLY A 322 -2.84 -1.94 25.88
CA GLY A 322 -3.50 -0.67 25.60
C GLY A 322 -4.39 -0.18 26.74
N LEU A 323 -5.19 -1.09 27.35
CA LEU A 323 -6.01 -0.77 28.52
C LEU A 323 -5.18 -0.37 29.76
N GLY A 324 -3.98 -0.92 29.91
CA GLY A 324 -3.08 -0.60 31.03
C GLY A 324 -2.38 0.76 30.94
N GLN A 325 -2.44 1.43 29.79
CA GLN A 325 -1.80 2.74 29.58
C GLN A 325 -2.77 3.93 29.73
N VAL A 326 -4.08 3.69 29.78
CA VAL A 326 -5.08 4.75 29.99
C VAL A 326 -4.98 5.26 31.43
N GLY A 327 -4.30 6.39 31.63
CA GLY A 327 -4.24 7.08 32.92
C GLY A 327 -2.86 7.37 33.50
N GLN A 328 -1.77 6.97 32.83
CA GLN A 328 -0.42 7.43 33.23
C GLN A 328 -0.20 8.85 32.67
N GLY A 329 -0.35 9.86 33.53
CA GLY A 329 -0.14 11.27 33.16
C GLY A 329 1.34 11.61 32.97
N GLU A 330 1.65 12.45 31.99
CA GLU A 330 2.99 13.01 31.80
C GLU A 330 3.33 14.03 32.90
N GLY A 331 4.55 13.91 33.44
CA GLY A 331 5.11 14.87 34.40
C GLY A 331 5.53 16.18 33.72
N ALA A 332 5.48 17.29 34.45
CA ALA A 332 6.00 18.57 33.98
C ALA A 332 7.53 18.53 33.87
N GLY A 333 8.10 19.02 32.75
CA GLY A 333 9.55 19.16 32.55
C GLY A 333 10.22 18.12 31.64
N LEU A 334 9.48 17.41 30.79
CA LEU A 334 10.04 16.42 29.85
C LEU A 334 10.90 17.07 28.75
N PRO A 335 11.99 16.41 28.29
CA PRO A 335 12.77 16.85 27.13
C PRO A 335 11.93 16.96 25.85
N ARG A 336 12.33 17.80 24.88
CA ARG A 336 11.60 17.99 23.61
C ARG A 336 11.29 16.67 22.89
N THR A 337 12.21 15.72 22.94
CA THR A 337 12.12 14.40 22.29
C THR A 337 11.11 13.46 22.97
N GLN A 338 10.56 13.83 24.11
CA GLN A 338 9.59 13.03 24.86
C GLN A 338 8.19 13.66 24.90
N GLN A 339 8.03 14.91 24.49
CA GLN A 339 6.75 15.64 24.57
C GLN A 339 5.75 15.19 23.50
N ASP A 340 4.62 14.62 23.94
CA ASP A 340 3.44 14.30 23.12
C ASP A 340 2.41 15.44 23.09
N LEU A 341 1.41 15.32 22.21
CA LEU A 341 0.16 16.06 22.37
C LEU A 341 -0.56 15.62 23.65
N PRO A 342 -1.15 16.57 24.41
CA PRO A 342 -1.77 16.25 25.68
C PRO A 342 -2.96 15.30 25.51
N LEU A 343 -2.98 14.21 26.28
CA LEU A 343 -3.99 13.15 26.15
C LEU A 343 -5.45 13.65 26.20
N ARG A 344 -5.72 14.72 26.96
CA ARG A 344 -7.05 15.34 27.02
C ARG A 344 -7.49 15.91 25.67
N LEU A 345 -6.57 16.53 24.93
CA LEU A 345 -6.84 17.04 23.59
C LEU A 345 -7.07 15.87 22.64
N VAL A 346 -6.23 14.83 22.71
CA VAL A 346 -6.32 13.65 21.86
C VAL A 346 -7.67 12.94 22.02
N MET A 347 -8.06 12.62 23.26
CA MET A 347 -9.33 11.97 23.55
C MET A 347 -10.53 12.88 23.23
N GLY A 348 -10.39 14.19 23.45
CA GLY A 348 -11.41 15.18 23.08
C GLY A 348 -11.65 15.25 21.57
N LEU A 349 -10.58 15.25 20.77
CA LEU A 349 -10.66 15.23 19.31
C LEU A 349 -11.26 13.92 18.79
N ALA A 350 -10.86 12.77 19.34
CA ALA A 350 -11.43 11.48 18.97
C ALA A 350 -12.94 11.41 19.27
N GLY A 351 -13.36 11.92 20.44
CA GLY A 351 -14.78 12.02 20.80
C GLY A 351 -15.57 12.98 19.90
N LEU A 352 -14.98 14.13 19.56
CA LEU A 352 -15.58 15.08 18.61
C LEU A 352 -15.76 14.45 17.23
N MET A 353 -14.77 13.68 16.77
CA MET A 353 -14.83 12.98 15.49
C MET A 353 -15.92 11.92 15.45
N ALA A 354 -16.09 11.16 16.54
CA ALA A 354 -17.18 10.20 16.67
C ALA A 354 -18.55 10.88 16.59
N LEU A 355 -18.71 12.01 17.28
CA LEU A 355 -19.92 12.82 17.22
C LEU A 355 -20.18 13.37 15.81
N ALA A 356 -19.14 13.85 15.13
CA ALA A 356 -19.25 14.37 13.78
C ALA A 356 -19.65 13.29 12.77
N LEU A 357 -19.06 12.08 12.86
CA LEU A 357 -19.44 10.93 12.03
C LEU A 357 -20.88 10.49 12.26
N TRP A 358 -21.34 10.50 13.51
CA TRP A 358 -22.73 10.17 13.83
C TRP A 358 -23.72 11.17 13.23
N LEU A 359 -23.42 12.47 13.35
CA LEU A 359 -24.34 13.53 12.94
C LEU A 359 -24.29 13.84 11.44
N TRP A 360 -23.28 13.36 10.72
CA TRP A 360 -23.11 13.70 9.32
C TRP A 360 -23.97 12.82 8.40
N PRO A 361 -24.95 13.39 7.65
CA PRO A 361 -25.82 12.62 6.77
C PRO A 361 -25.12 11.96 5.58
N GLY A 362 -23.90 12.40 5.23
CA GLY A 362 -23.15 11.83 4.10
C GLY A 362 -22.63 10.40 4.35
N VAL A 363 -22.59 9.95 5.61
CA VAL A 363 -22.13 8.60 5.97
C VAL A 363 -23.22 7.96 6.84
N PRO A 364 -24.03 7.02 6.30
CA PRO A 364 -25.22 6.50 6.98
C PRO A 364 -24.88 5.47 8.07
N VAL A 365 -23.86 5.72 8.90
CA VAL A 365 -23.40 4.79 9.96
C VAL A 365 -24.29 4.83 11.21
N GLY A 366 -25.02 5.92 11.43
CA GLY A 366 -25.82 6.13 12.64
C GLY A 366 -24.99 6.11 13.92
N LEU A 367 -25.67 6.13 15.08
CA LEU A 367 -24.99 6.13 16.39
C LEU A 367 -24.21 4.82 16.61
N LEU A 368 -24.81 3.69 16.25
CA LEU A 368 -24.20 2.38 16.42
C LEU A 368 -22.90 2.26 15.60
N GLY A 369 -22.94 2.62 14.32
CA GLY A 369 -21.75 2.56 13.47
C GLY A 369 -20.66 3.54 13.93
N ALA A 370 -21.03 4.74 14.40
CA ALA A 370 -20.06 5.67 14.98
C ALA A 370 -19.37 5.12 16.25
N VAL A 371 -20.12 4.45 17.13
CA VAL A 371 -19.55 3.76 18.30
C VAL A 371 -18.63 2.62 17.86
N LEU A 372 -19.06 1.79 16.91
CA LEU A 372 -18.23 0.70 16.39
C LEU A 372 -16.94 1.21 15.74
N ILE A 373 -17.00 2.32 15.00
CA ILE A 373 -15.81 2.97 14.43
C ILE A 373 -14.80 3.30 15.52
N VAL A 374 -15.21 3.98 16.59
CA VAL A 374 -14.30 4.36 17.68
C VAL A 374 -13.69 3.13 18.33
N VAL A 375 -14.55 2.16 18.69
CA VAL A 375 -14.14 0.96 19.40
C VAL A 375 -13.18 0.12 18.55
N PHE A 376 -13.55 -0.20 17.31
CA PHE A 376 -12.73 -0.99 16.41
C PHE A 376 -11.46 -0.24 16.00
N SER A 377 -11.52 1.07 15.74
CA SER A 377 -10.32 1.83 15.38
C SER A 377 -9.32 1.87 16.53
N PHE A 378 -9.75 2.16 17.76
CA PHE A 378 -8.86 2.13 18.94
C PHE A 378 -8.14 0.78 19.07
N PHE A 379 -8.91 -0.29 18.91
CA PHE A 379 -8.41 -1.64 18.99
C PHE A 379 -7.43 -1.97 17.85
N PHE A 380 -7.84 -1.85 16.60
CA PHE A 380 -6.99 -2.22 15.47
C PHE A 380 -5.78 -1.28 15.29
N VAL A 381 -5.85 -0.03 15.72
CA VAL A 381 -4.67 0.86 15.84
C VAL A 381 -3.63 0.27 16.78
N THR A 382 -4.05 -0.22 17.95
CA THR A 382 -3.14 -0.83 18.93
C THR A 382 -2.42 -2.06 18.37
N VAL A 383 -3.16 -2.89 17.64
CA VAL A 383 -2.64 -4.10 16.99
C VAL A 383 -1.66 -3.72 15.88
N SER A 384 -2.10 -2.86 14.97
CA SER A 384 -1.34 -2.39 13.81
C SER A 384 0.02 -1.84 14.25
N SER A 385 0.01 -0.91 15.20
CA SER A 385 1.20 -0.21 15.70
C SER A 385 2.26 -1.15 16.30
N ARG A 386 1.83 -2.27 16.91
CA ARG A 386 2.77 -3.28 17.42
C ARG A 386 3.30 -4.19 16.31
N ILE A 387 2.45 -4.63 15.39
CA ILE A 387 2.85 -5.54 14.30
C ILE A 387 3.86 -4.85 13.38
N VAL A 388 3.61 -3.60 12.99
CA VAL A 388 4.56 -2.83 12.18
C VAL A 388 5.92 -2.68 12.88
N GLY A 389 5.92 -2.57 14.21
CA GLY A 389 7.15 -2.58 15.01
C GLY A 389 8.01 -3.82 14.82
N LEU A 390 7.40 -4.96 14.48
CA LEU A 390 8.11 -6.22 14.23
C LEU A 390 8.47 -6.43 12.75
N ILE A 391 7.55 -6.13 11.84
CA ILE A 391 7.66 -6.58 10.42
C ILE A 391 7.57 -5.46 9.37
N GLY A 392 7.39 -4.19 9.76
CA GLY A 392 7.21 -3.06 8.83
C GLY A 392 5.75 -2.79 8.46
N SER A 393 5.45 -1.60 7.91
CA SER A 393 4.10 -1.24 7.45
C SER A 393 3.71 -1.99 6.16
N SER A 394 4.68 -2.27 5.29
CA SER A 394 4.46 -2.98 4.01
C SER A 394 3.97 -4.42 4.20
N SER A 395 4.24 -5.02 5.37
CA SER A 395 3.82 -6.39 5.71
C SER A 395 2.70 -6.44 6.75
N ASN A 396 2.13 -5.29 7.11
CA ASN A 396 1.06 -5.18 8.09
C ASN A 396 -0.24 -5.83 7.57
N PRO A 397 -0.87 -6.76 8.29
CA PRO A 397 -2.09 -7.44 7.84
C PRO A 397 -3.35 -6.54 7.98
N VAL A 398 -3.30 -5.32 7.45
CA VAL A 398 -4.41 -4.34 7.49
C VAL A 398 -5.68 -4.90 6.85
N SER A 399 -5.53 -5.63 5.74
CA SER A 399 -6.65 -6.31 5.07
C SER A 399 -7.36 -7.30 6.00
N GLY A 400 -6.63 -8.13 6.74
CA GLY A 400 -7.20 -9.08 7.72
C GLY A 400 -7.96 -8.39 8.85
N MET A 401 -7.39 -7.29 9.39
CA MET A 401 -8.04 -6.46 10.41
C MET A 401 -9.33 -5.80 9.89
N THR A 402 -9.32 -5.36 8.63
CA THR A 402 -10.47 -4.75 7.97
C THR A 402 -11.59 -5.76 7.73
N ILE A 403 -11.27 -6.96 7.24
CA ILE A 403 -12.23 -8.04 7.05
C ILE A 403 -12.89 -8.40 8.39
N ALA A 404 -12.12 -8.46 9.47
CA ALA A 404 -12.66 -8.69 10.81
C ALA A 404 -13.70 -7.63 11.20
N ALA A 405 -13.36 -6.35 11.01
CA ALA A 405 -14.28 -5.24 11.29
C ALA A 405 -15.55 -5.32 10.41
N LEU A 406 -15.40 -5.63 9.12
CA LEU A 406 -16.53 -5.78 8.20
C LEU A 406 -17.44 -6.94 8.58
N ILE A 407 -16.89 -8.13 8.87
CA ILE A 407 -17.69 -9.30 9.27
C ILE A 407 -18.42 -9.02 10.58
N LEU A 408 -17.73 -8.50 11.60
CA LEU A 408 -18.35 -8.18 12.88
C LEU A 408 -19.46 -7.14 12.74
N THR A 409 -19.22 -6.07 11.96
CA THR A 409 -20.23 -5.04 11.71
C THR A 409 -21.42 -5.61 10.92
N SER A 410 -21.16 -6.40 9.88
CA SER A 410 -22.20 -7.03 9.06
C SER A 410 -23.08 -7.97 9.89
N LEU A 411 -22.48 -8.79 10.76
CA LEU A 411 -23.22 -9.69 11.66
C LEU A 411 -24.09 -8.93 12.65
N ILE A 412 -23.60 -7.80 13.18
CA ILE A 412 -24.41 -6.92 14.04
C ILE A 412 -25.60 -6.34 13.26
N TRP A 413 -25.38 -5.91 12.01
CA TRP A 413 -26.45 -5.40 11.15
C TRP A 413 -27.53 -6.46 10.88
N VAL A 414 -27.14 -7.66 10.49
CA VAL A 414 -28.06 -8.79 10.28
C VAL A 414 -28.83 -9.12 11.56
N ALA A 415 -28.17 -9.13 12.72
CA ALA A 415 -28.82 -9.39 14.01
C ALA A 415 -29.87 -8.33 14.39
N LEU A 416 -29.75 -7.11 13.85
CA LEU A 416 -30.70 -6.01 14.03
C LEU A 416 -31.77 -5.95 12.93
N GLY A 417 -31.76 -6.89 11.98
CA GLY A 417 -32.68 -6.89 10.83
C GLY A 417 -32.35 -5.84 9.77
N LEU A 418 -31.12 -5.30 9.77
CA LEU A 418 -30.61 -4.38 8.76
C LEU A 418 -29.89 -5.19 7.67
N ASP A 419 -30.66 -5.82 6.80
CA ASP A 419 -30.16 -6.59 5.64
C ASP A 419 -29.92 -5.71 4.40
N ASP A 420 -29.60 -6.33 3.25
CA ASP A 420 -29.36 -5.58 2.01
C ASP A 420 -30.56 -4.79 1.49
N GLY A 421 -31.79 -5.16 1.90
CA GLY A 421 -33.00 -4.41 1.57
C GLY A 421 -33.12 -3.10 2.36
N SER A 422 -32.30 -2.93 3.39
CA SER A 422 -32.27 -1.72 4.22
C SER A 422 -31.43 -0.63 3.57
N VAL A 423 -32.05 0.55 3.39
CA VAL A 423 -31.41 1.70 2.72
C VAL A 423 -30.07 2.04 3.38
N GLY A 424 -28.99 1.94 2.61
CA GLY A 424 -27.65 2.33 3.03
C GLY A 424 -26.92 1.34 3.94
N ALA A 425 -27.47 0.13 4.20
CA ALA A 425 -26.83 -0.87 5.06
C ALA A 425 -25.42 -1.26 4.59
N LYS A 426 -25.27 -1.59 3.30
CA LYS A 426 -23.96 -1.87 2.67
C LYS A 426 -22.96 -0.74 2.84
N VAL A 427 -23.40 0.49 2.54
CA VAL A 427 -22.56 1.69 2.60
C VAL A 427 -22.16 1.97 4.05
N ALA A 428 -23.05 1.76 5.01
CA ALA A 428 -22.76 1.92 6.43
C ALA A 428 -21.71 0.92 6.92
N VAL A 429 -21.88 -0.37 6.62
CA VAL A 429 -20.91 -1.41 6.96
C VAL A 429 -19.55 -1.14 6.31
N LEU A 430 -19.56 -0.78 5.01
CA LEU A 430 -18.34 -0.42 4.30
C LEU A 430 -17.65 0.80 4.93
N ALA A 431 -18.41 1.83 5.32
CA ALA A 431 -17.87 3.03 5.94
C ALA A 431 -17.21 2.72 7.30
N VAL A 432 -17.82 1.86 8.13
CA VAL A 432 -17.19 1.39 9.38
C VAL A 432 -15.87 0.69 9.07
N GLY A 433 -15.88 -0.27 8.12
CA GLY A 433 -14.66 -0.98 7.72
C GLY A 433 -13.60 -0.07 7.12
N ALA A 434 -13.98 0.90 6.30
CA ALA A 434 -13.09 1.88 5.68
C ALA A 434 -12.39 2.75 6.71
N VAL A 435 -13.15 3.36 7.64
CA VAL A 435 -12.55 4.18 8.71
C VAL A 435 -11.59 3.37 9.56
N VAL A 436 -11.94 2.13 9.92
CA VAL A 436 -11.06 1.22 10.67
C VAL A 436 -9.82 0.84 9.88
N CYS A 437 -9.96 0.54 8.58
CA CYS A 437 -8.87 0.20 7.67
C CYS A 437 -7.86 1.34 7.58
N ILE A 438 -8.34 2.55 7.29
CA ILE A 438 -7.53 3.76 7.20
C ILE A 438 -6.87 4.06 8.55
N SER A 439 -7.60 3.95 9.66
CA SER A 439 -7.04 4.17 11.00
C SER A 439 -5.89 3.21 11.29
N ALA A 440 -6.06 1.92 10.97
CA ALA A 440 -5.02 0.91 11.17
C ALA A 440 -3.81 1.15 10.26
N ALA A 441 -4.03 1.49 8.98
CA ALA A 441 -2.95 1.80 8.04
C ALA A 441 -2.13 3.01 8.50
N VAL A 442 -2.80 4.14 8.76
CA VAL A 442 -2.16 5.39 9.19
C VAL A 442 -1.45 5.21 10.53
N ALA A 443 -2.06 4.58 11.53
CA ALA A 443 -1.38 4.33 12.80
C ALA A 443 -0.11 3.48 12.64
N GLY A 444 -0.13 2.51 11.73
CA GLY A 444 1.04 1.68 11.42
C GLY A 444 2.19 2.51 10.85
N ASP A 445 1.89 3.39 9.91
CA ASP A 445 2.85 4.31 9.28
C ASP A 445 3.36 5.37 10.27
N THR A 446 2.45 6.05 10.98
CA THR A 446 2.76 6.99 12.06
C THR A 446 3.69 6.36 13.10
N SER A 447 3.55 5.07 13.40
CA SER A 447 4.46 4.37 14.32
C SER A 447 5.89 4.25 13.78
N GLN A 448 6.06 3.98 12.48
CA GLN A 448 7.37 3.95 11.82
C GLN A 448 7.99 5.34 11.79
N ASP A 449 7.20 6.37 11.48
CA ASP A 449 7.69 7.73 11.41
C ASP A 449 8.08 8.25 12.80
N LEU A 450 7.25 8.03 13.82
CA LEU A 450 7.59 8.37 15.20
C LEU A 450 8.85 7.61 15.68
N LYS A 451 9.09 6.39 15.19
CA LYS A 451 10.36 5.71 15.44
C LYS A 451 11.52 6.41 14.75
N THR A 452 11.38 6.77 13.47
CA THR A 452 12.39 7.55 12.74
C THR A 452 12.78 8.80 13.55
N GLY A 453 11.77 9.55 13.98
CA GLY A 453 11.92 10.72 14.83
C GLY A 453 12.60 10.43 16.17
N PHE A 454 12.24 9.32 16.83
CA PHE A 454 12.89 8.90 18.07
C PHE A 454 14.40 8.64 17.90
N LEU A 455 14.79 7.97 16.82
CA LEU A 455 16.20 7.64 16.53
C LEU A 455 17.04 8.89 16.21
N ILE A 456 16.50 9.79 15.40
CA ILE A 456 17.23 11.00 15.01
C ILE A 456 17.11 12.14 16.05
N GLY A 457 16.15 12.08 16.97
CA GLY A 457 15.90 13.10 17.98
C GLY A 457 14.99 14.23 17.51
N ALA A 458 13.87 13.93 16.86
CA ALA A 458 12.80 14.87 16.51
C ALA A 458 11.81 15.07 17.67
N THR A 459 11.04 16.16 17.65
CA THR A 459 10.01 16.46 18.65
C THR A 459 8.69 15.73 18.31
N PRO A 460 8.23 14.73 19.10
CA PRO A 460 7.06 13.89 18.75
C PRO A 460 5.77 14.70 18.56
N ARG A 461 5.51 15.68 19.43
CA ARG A 461 4.35 16.58 19.29
C ARG A 461 4.30 17.30 17.94
N ARG A 462 5.45 17.70 17.38
CA ARG A 462 5.52 18.36 16.07
C ARG A 462 5.23 17.36 14.95
N MET A 463 5.76 16.14 15.07
CA MET A 463 5.51 15.07 14.10
C MET A 463 4.05 14.65 14.08
N GLN A 464 3.39 14.52 15.24
CA GLN A 464 1.96 14.22 15.33
C GLN A 464 1.10 15.26 14.61
N ILE A 465 1.47 16.54 14.73
CA ILE A 465 0.80 17.62 13.99
C ILE A 465 1.10 17.52 12.49
N GLY A 466 2.35 17.23 12.11
CA GLY A 466 2.74 16.98 10.72
C GLY A 466 1.92 15.84 10.10
N GLU A 467 1.82 14.72 10.79
CA GLU A 467 1.04 13.55 10.38
C GLU A 467 -0.43 13.93 10.13
N MET A 468 -1.06 14.65 11.06
CA MET A 468 -2.44 15.13 10.87
C MET A 468 -2.57 16.05 9.64
N ILE A 469 -1.57 16.89 9.35
CA ILE A 469 -1.55 17.73 8.14
C ILE A 469 -1.42 16.87 6.89
N GLY A 470 -0.53 15.87 6.88
CA GLY A 470 -0.35 14.94 5.77
C GLY A 470 -1.60 14.12 5.48
N VAL A 471 -2.25 13.63 6.53
CA VAL A 471 -3.55 12.95 6.47
C VAL A 471 -4.60 13.85 5.84
N LEU A 472 -4.77 15.07 6.33
CA LEU A 472 -5.79 16.00 5.84
C LEU A 472 -5.54 16.41 4.39
N ALA A 473 -4.28 16.69 4.04
CA ALA A 473 -3.89 17.01 2.67
C ALA A 473 -4.24 15.85 1.71
N SER A 474 -3.86 14.63 2.07
CA SER A 474 -4.07 13.44 1.23
C SER A 474 -5.54 13.05 1.16
N ALA A 475 -6.26 13.10 2.27
CA ALA A 475 -7.70 12.85 2.33
C ALA A 475 -8.49 13.84 1.46
N SER A 476 -8.11 15.13 1.45
CA SER A 476 -8.79 16.16 0.67
C SER A 476 -8.77 15.91 -0.84
N VAL A 477 -7.73 15.25 -1.34
CA VAL A 477 -7.59 14.94 -2.78
C VAL A 477 -8.05 13.53 -3.14
N MET A 478 -8.13 12.62 -2.18
CA MET A 478 -8.30 11.19 -2.45
C MET A 478 -9.60 10.85 -3.19
N GLY A 479 -10.73 11.48 -2.83
CA GLY A 479 -11.98 11.29 -3.55
C GLY A 479 -11.85 11.71 -5.02
N GLY A 480 -11.16 12.81 -5.30
CA GLY A 480 -10.87 13.28 -6.66
C GLY A 480 -9.99 12.31 -7.42
N VAL A 481 -8.94 11.82 -6.79
CA VAL A 481 -8.06 10.80 -7.38
C VAL A 481 -8.86 9.56 -7.78
N LEU A 482 -9.73 9.03 -6.90
CA LEU A 482 -10.53 7.85 -7.23
C LEU A 482 -11.52 8.09 -8.36
N VAL A 483 -12.18 9.25 -8.40
CA VAL A 483 -13.08 9.61 -9.50
C VAL A 483 -12.32 9.72 -10.82
N VAL A 484 -11.20 10.43 -10.85
CA VAL A 484 -10.33 10.56 -12.02
C VAL A 484 -9.88 9.18 -12.51
N LEU A 485 -9.43 8.32 -11.60
CA LEU A 485 -8.98 6.97 -11.96
C LEU A 485 -10.14 6.09 -12.46
N ASN A 486 -11.33 6.21 -11.88
CA ASN A 486 -12.49 5.44 -12.34
C ASN A 486 -12.97 5.91 -13.71
N GLU A 487 -13.07 7.20 -13.97
CA GLU A 487 -13.50 7.71 -15.29
C GLU A 487 -12.44 7.44 -16.37
N SER A 488 -11.16 7.51 -16.03
CA SER A 488 -10.07 7.35 -17.00
C SER A 488 -9.72 5.89 -17.27
N TYR A 489 -9.76 5.04 -16.25
CA TYR A 489 -9.34 3.63 -16.34
C TYR A 489 -10.48 2.63 -16.15
N GLY A 490 -11.49 2.94 -15.33
CA GLY A 490 -12.53 2.00 -14.90
C GLY A 490 -12.07 1.16 -13.70
N ILE A 491 -12.59 1.44 -12.50
CA ILE A 491 -12.27 0.67 -11.30
C ILE A 491 -13.14 -0.60 -11.23
N GLY A 492 -12.51 -1.77 -11.05
CA GLY A 492 -13.17 -3.07 -10.94
C GLY A 492 -13.55 -3.73 -12.27
N THR A 493 -13.20 -3.11 -13.40
CA THR A 493 -13.49 -3.59 -14.77
C THR A 493 -12.35 -4.42 -15.35
N VAL A 494 -12.65 -5.23 -16.38
CA VAL A 494 -11.69 -6.13 -17.04
C VAL A 494 -10.54 -5.37 -17.70
N ASP A 495 -10.86 -4.33 -18.49
CA ASP A 495 -9.87 -3.51 -19.22
C ASP A 495 -9.37 -2.29 -18.42
N GLY A 496 -9.62 -2.30 -17.10
CA GLY A 496 -9.35 -1.16 -16.22
C GLY A 496 -8.44 -1.51 -15.05
N LEU A 497 -8.72 -0.90 -13.90
CA LEU A 497 -8.01 -1.18 -12.65
C LEU A 497 -8.73 -2.32 -11.90
N PRO A 498 -8.14 -3.51 -11.71
CA PRO A 498 -8.85 -4.67 -11.17
C PRO A 498 -9.38 -4.52 -9.74
N ALA A 499 -8.78 -3.64 -8.93
CA ALA A 499 -9.17 -3.33 -7.56
C ALA A 499 -9.46 -4.58 -6.70
N PRO A 500 -8.50 -5.51 -6.57
CA PRO A 500 -8.72 -6.81 -5.94
C PRO A 500 -9.13 -6.71 -4.46
N GLN A 501 -8.53 -5.79 -3.70
CA GLN A 501 -8.82 -5.61 -2.28
C GLN A 501 -10.23 -5.06 -2.06
N ALA A 502 -10.63 -4.05 -2.81
CA ALA A 502 -11.98 -3.50 -2.73
C ALA A 502 -13.06 -4.51 -3.14
N THR A 503 -12.79 -5.31 -4.17
CA THR A 503 -13.70 -6.38 -4.60
C THR A 503 -13.84 -7.46 -3.53
N LEU A 504 -12.77 -7.79 -2.80
CA LEU A 504 -12.88 -8.66 -1.64
C LEU A 504 -13.82 -8.06 -0.59
N MET A 505 -13.64 -6.78 -0.24
CA MET A 505 -14.47 -6.14 0.78
C MET A 505 -15.95 -6.11 0.38
N SER A 506 -16.26 -5.80 -0.89
CA SER A 506 -17.63 -5.85 -1.38
C SER A 506 -18.23 -7.26 -1.28
N LEU A 507 -17.46 -8.30 -1.66
CA LEU A 507 -17.90 -9.68 -1.60
C LEU A 507 -18.09 -10.20 -0.16
N VAL A 508 -17.27 -9.76 0.79
CA VAL A 508 -17.47 -10.10 2.21
C VAL A 508 -18.78 -9.50 2.72
N ILE A 509 -19.07 -8.25 2.37
CA ILE A 509 -20.30 -7.56 2.78
C ILE A 509 -21.51 -8.21 2.10
N ASP A 510 -21.46 -8.44 0.78
CA ASP A 510 -22.51 -9.15 0.04
C ASP A 510 -22.73 -10.57 0.58
N GLY A 511 -21.66 -11.29 0.90
CA GLY A 511 -21.76 -12.65 1.44
C GLY A 511 -22.54 -12.71 2.75
N VAL A 512 -22.35 -11.73 3.64
CA VAL A 512 -23.00 -11.70 4.95
C VAL A 512 -24.40 -11.07 4.88
N LEU A 513 -24.59 -9.99 4.11
CA LEU A 513 -25.86 -9.26 4.05
C LEU A 513 -26.87 -9.85 3.04
N ASN A 514 -26.40 -10.40 1.92
CA ASN A 514 -27.25 -10.79 0.78
C ASN A 514 -27.50 -12.30 0.64
N ALA A 515 -26.61 -13.14 1.17
CA ALA A 515 -26.63 -14.61 1.00
C ALA A 515 -26.71 -15.12 -0.47
N SER A 516 -26.56 -14.27 -1.48
CA SER A 516 -26.81 -14.55 -2.90
C SER A 516 -25.54 -14.81 -3.74
N LEU A 517 -24.38 -14.99 -3.09
CA LEU A 517 -23.13 -15.27 -3.78
C LEU A 517 -23.17 -16.64 -4.50
N PRO A 518 -22.43 -16.80 -5.63
CA PRO A 518 -22.25 -18.10 -6.26
C PRO A 518 -21.33 -18.98 -5.39
N TRP A 519 -21.88 -19.52 -4.30
CA TRP A 519 -21.16 -20.20 -3.23
C TRP A 519 -20.30 -21.37 -3.71
N GLY A 520 -20.68 -22.04 -4.81
CA GLY A 520 -19.88 -23.10 -5.40
C GLY A 520 -18.45 -22.65 -5.72
N PHE A 521 -18.30 -21.53 -6.44
CA PHE A 521 -16.98 -21.00 -6.80
C PHE A 521 -16.23 -20.45 -5.59
N VAL A 522 -16.94 -19.75 -4.70
CA VAL A 522 -16.37 -19.23 -3.45
C VAL A 522 -15.77 -20.36 -2.61
N LEU A 523 -16.52 -21.45 -2.40
CA LEU A 523 -16.07 -22.60 -1.60
C LEU A 523 -14.90 -23.34 -2.26
N VAL A 524 -14.86 -23.44 -3.58
CA VAL A 524 -13.68 -23.97 -4.29
C VAL A 524 -12.44 -23.14 -3.95
N GLY A 525 -12.56 -21.81 -3.96
CA GLY A 525 -11.51 -20.90 -3.53
C GLY A 525 -11.05 -21.13 -2.09
N VAL A 526 -12.01 -21.23 -1.16
CA VAL A 526 -11.77 -21.52 0.26
C VAL A 526 -10.98 -22.82 0.43
N VAL A 527 -11.38 -23.89 -0.26
CA VAL A 527 -10.71 -25.20 -0.18
C VAL A 527 -9.28 -25.12 -0.73
N ILE A 528 -9.07 -24.48 -1.88
CA ILE A 528 -7.72 -24.31 -2.45
C ILE A 528 -6.83 -23.53 -1.48
N ALA A 529 -7.32 -22.41 -0.94
CA ALA A 529 -6.56 -21.61 0.01
C ALA A 529 -6.26 -22.39 1.31
N ALA A 530 -7.21 -23.19 1.82
CA ALA A 530 -7.00 -24.05 2.98
C ALA A 530 -5.91 -25.11 2.74
N ILE A 531 -5.85 -25.70 1.54
CA ILE A 531 -4.79 -26.63 1.17
C ILE A 531 -3.44 -25.90 1.15
N VAL A 532 -3.35 -24.73 0.52
CA VAL A 532 -2.12 -23.92 0.49
C VAL A 532 -1.64 -23.54 1.89
N GLU A 533 -2.56 -23.12 2.75
CA GLU A 533 -2.27 -22.66 4.10
C GLU A 533 -1.85 -23.80 5.05
N PHE A 534 -2.61 -24.89 5.07
CA PHE A 534 -2.44 -25.94 6.09
C PHE A 534 -1.61 -27.13 5.61
N VAL A 535 -1.68 -27.49 4.32
CA VAL A 535 -0.90 -28.61 3.76
C VAL A 535 0.47 -28.13 3.32
N PHE A 536 0.51 -27.10 2.47
CA PHE A 536 1.78 -26.57 1.94
C PHE A 536 2.48 -25.60 2.88
N LYS A 537 1.79 -25.11 3.93
CA LYS A 537 2.31 -24.13 4.89
C LYS A 537 2.85 -22.86 4.21
N LEU A 538 2.21 -22.47 3.12
CA LEU A 538 2.53 -21.26 2.37
C LEU A 538 1.54 -20.15 2.74
N PRO A 539 1.96 -18.87 2.69
CA PRO A 539 1.04 -17.73 2.85
C PRO A 539 -0.12 -17.77 1.84
N SER A 540 -1.30 -18.22 2.28
CA SER A 540 -2.47 -18.35 1.41
C SER A 540 -2.99 -17.01 0.88
N LEU A 541 -2.75 -15.90 1.58
CA LEU A 541 -3.20 -14.58 1.15
C LEU A 541 -2.48 -14.14 -0.15
N ALA A 542 -1.15 -14.26 -0.18
CA ALA A 542 -0.36 -13.94 -1.37
C ALA A 542 -0.75 -14.85 -2.55
N PHE A 543 -0.99 -16.14 -2.27
CA PHE A 543 -1.45 -17.09 -3.26
C PHE A 543 -2.83 -16.72 -3.81
N ALA A 544 -3.77 -16.37 -2.94
CA ALA A 544 -5.14 -16.06 -3.30
C ALA A 544 -5.25 -14.77 -4.13
N VAL A 545 -4.46 -13.75 -3.81
CA VAL A 545 -4.30 -12.56 -4.66
C VAL A 545 -3.81 -12.95 -6.06
N GLY A 546 -2.89 -13.91 -6.14
CA GLY A 546 -2.46 -14.55 -7.38
C GLY A 546 -3.61 -15.18 -8.17
N VAL A 547 -4.44 -16.01 -7.52
CA VAL A 547 -5.60 -16.66 -8.16
C VAL A 547 -6.59 -15.63 -8.72
N TYR A 548 -6.78 -14.52 -8.00
CA TYR A 548 -7.70 -13.48 -8.41
C TYR A 548 -7.18 -12.67 -9.61
N LEU A 549 -5.90 -12.30 -9.63
CA LEU A 549 -5.36 -11.38 -10.63
C LEU A 549 -4.96 -12.06 -11.95
N PRO A 550 -4.94 -11.31 -13.07
CA PRO A 550 -4.40 -11.78 -14.33
C PRO A 550 -2.95 -12.26 -14.22
N VAL A 551 -2.62 -13.33 -14.96
CA VAL A 551 -1.23 -13.82 -15.06
C VAL A 551 -0.31 -12.75 -15.66
N SER A 552 -0.83 -11.85 -16.51
CA SER A 552 -0.07 -10.74 -17.08
C SER A 552 0.50 -9.81 -16.01
N LEU A 553 -0.23 -9.52 -14.93
CA LEU A 553 0.27 -8.70 -13.83
C LEU A 553 1.30 -9.45 -12.98
N MET A 554 1.19 -10.77 -12.86
CA MET A 554 2.04 -11.58 -11.98
C MET A 554 3.39 -11.94 -12.61
N THR A 555 3.46 -12.10 -13.92
CA THR A 555 4.72 -12.36 -14.65
C THR A 555 5.84 -11.34 -14.35
N PRO A 556 5.65 -10.02 -14.52
CA PRO A 556 6.69 -9.02 -14.23
C PRO A 556 7.07 -8.98 -12.74
N ILE A 557 6.11 -9.19 -11.83
CA ILE A 557 6.37 -9.31 -10.39
C ILE A 557 7.27 -10.53 -10.13
N PHE A 558 6.99 -11.66 -10.77
CA PHE A 558 7.81 -12.86 -10.67
C PHE A 558 9.23 -12.63 -11.20
N VAL A 559 9.37 -11.95 -12.34
CA VAL A 559 10.68 -11.58 -12.91
C VAL A 559 11.47 -10.69 -11.95
N GLY A 560 10.85 -9.68 -11.33
CA GLY A 560 11.50 -8.85 -10.31
C GLY A 560 11.97 -9.67 -9.10
N GLY A 561 11.16 -10.62 -8.64
CA GLY A 561 11.53 -11.56 -7.58
C GLY A 561 12.70 -12.47 -7.97
N LEU A 562 12.74 -12.96 -9.21
CA LEU A 562 13.86 -13.75 -9.74
C LEU A 562 15.15 -12.93 -9.85
N MET A 563 15.07 -11.65 -10.22
CA MET A 563 16.23 -10.77 -10.21
C MET A 563 16.79 -10.59 -8.80
N ARG A 564 15.90 -10.46 -7.80
CA ARG A 564 16.29 -10.42 -6.40
C ARG A 564 16.97 -11.72 -5.96
N LEU A 565 16.47 -12.87 -6.39
CA LEU A 565 17.11 -14.17 -6.15
C LEU A 565 18.49 -14.27 -6.81
N ALA A 566 18.62 -13.82 -8.05
CA ALA A 566 19.88 -13.82 -8.78
C ALA A 566 20.93 -12.92 -8.11
N LEU A 567 20.51 -11.77 -7.58
CA LEU A 567 21.38 -10.87 -6.82
C LEU A 567 21.87 -11.55 -5.54
N THR A 568 20.96 -12.17 -4.77
CA THR A 568 21.33 -12.89 -3.56
C THR A 568 22.31 -14.01 -3.86
N ARG A 569 22.02 -14.88 -4.84
CA ARG A 569 22.90 -16.00 -5.21
C ARG A 569 24.29 -15.56 -5.68
N ARG A 570 24.39 -14.39 -6.32
CA ARG A 570 25.67 -13.85 -6.79
C ARG A 570 26.61 -13.50 -5.63
N TYR A 571 26.07 -13.01 -4.52
CA TYR A 571 26.85 -12.57 -3.35
C TYR A 571 26.75 -13.52 -2.16
N GLU A 572 25.99 -14.62 -2.28
CA GLU A 572 25.83 -15.65 -1.24
C GLU A 572 27.18 -16.26 -0.84
N GLY A 573 28.08 -16.51 -1.81
CA GLY A 573 29.43 -17.02 -1.56
C GLY A 573 30.40 -16.03 -0.90
N ALA A 574 30.05 -14.73 -0.85
CA ALA A 574 30.79 -13.74 -0.05
C ALA A 574 30.27 -13.70 1.41
N GLY A 575 29.04 -14.16 1.66
CA GLY A 575 28.31 -14.04 2.93
C GLY A 575 28.84 -14.84 4.11
N ASP A 576 29.89 -15.66 3.94
CA ASP A 576 30.58 -16.33 5.06
C ASP A 576 31.54 -15.41 5.83
N THR A 577 31.75 -14.18 5.35
CA THR A 577 32.53 -13.13 6.02
C THR A 577 31.64 -11.94 6.38
N GLU A 578 31.91 -11.25 7.51
CA GLU A 578 31.16 -10.04 7.93
C GLU A 578 31.12 -8.97 6.83
N ASP A 579 32.22 -8.83 6.08
CA ASP A 579 32.33 -7.93 4.93
C ASP A 579 31.41 -8.32 3.76
N GLY A 580 31.17 -9.61 3.53
CA GLY A 580 30.27 -10.06 2.47
C GLY A 580 28.79 -9.99 2.85
N VAL A 581 28.45 -10.17 4.12
CA VAL A 581 27.08 -9.95 4.63
C VAL A 581 26.70 -8.48 4.50
N SER A 582 27.59 -7.57 4.89
CA SER A 582 27.38 -6.12 4.74
C SER A 582 27.30 -5.70 3.27
N LEU A 583 28.14 -6.26 2.39
CA LEU A 583 28.05 -6.02 0.95
C LEU A 583 26.72 -6.47 0.36
N LEU A 584 26.25 -7.70 0.66
CA LEU A 584 24.96 -8.18 0.15
C LEU A 584 23.81 -7.28 0.63
N ALA A 585 23.83 -6.86 1.90
CA ALA A 585 22.84 -5.94 2.46
C ALA A 585 22.83 -4.60 1.71
N GLU A 586 24.01 -4.05 1.42
CA GLU A 586 24.17 -2.81 0.65
C GLU A 586 23.62 -2.95 -0.78
N ARG A 587 23.99 -4.02 -1.51
CA ARG A 587 23.47 -4.28 -2.88
C ARG A 587 21.96 -4.44 -2.88
N ARG A 588 21.45 -5.12 -1.85
CA ARG A 588 20.01 -5.29 -1.63
C ARG A 588 19.32 -3.94 -1.43
N GLU A 589 19.90 -3.06 -0.63
CA GLU A 589 19.40 -1.72 -0.37
C GLU A 589 19.42 -0.86 -1.64
N GLN A 590 20.53 -0.85 -2.38
CA GLN A 590 20.66 -0.12 -3.66
C GLN A 590 19.58 -0.52 -4.67
N GLY A 591 19.36 -1.83 -4.82
CA GLY A 591 18.31 -2.34 -5.71
C GLY A 591 16.89 -1.96 -5.23
N VAL A 592 16.64 -1.97 -3.91
CA VAL A 592 15.35 -1.54 -3.34
C VAL A 592 15.12 -0.05 -3.61
N LEU A 593 16.13 0.80 -3.38
CA LEU A 593 16.04 2.23 -3.66
C LEU A 593 15.73 2.53 -5.14
N TYR A 594 16.42 1.84 -6.06
CA TYR A 594 16.15 2.01 -7.49
C TYR A 594 14.75 1.49 -7.88
N ALA A 595 14.34 0.33 -7.35
CA ALA A 595 13.02 -0.24 -7.56
C ALA A 595 11.90 0.67 -7.03
N SER A 596 12.06 1.24 -5.84
CA SER A 596 11.14 2.25 -5.29
C SER A 596 11.04 3.49 -6.18
N GLY A 597 12.17 3.92 -6.77
CA GLY A 597 12.19 4.99 -7.77
C GLY A 597 11.35 4.63 -8.99
N LEU A 598 11.58 3.45 -9.59
CA LEU A 598 10.80 2.95 -10.74
C LEU A 598 9.30 2.98 -10.46
N ILE A 599 8.89 2.46 -9.30
CA ILE A 599 7.48 2.43 -8.86
C ILE A 599 6.91 3.84 -8.76
N ALA A 600 7.59 4.74 -8.03
CA ALA A 600 7.12 6.10 -7.82
C ALA A 600 7.00 6.89 -9.14
N GLY A 601 8.01 6.79 -10.01
CA GLY A 601 8.02 7.47 -11.31
C GLY A 601 6.90 7.01 -12.22
N ALA A 602 6.70 5.69 -12.32
CA ALA A 602 5.69 5.11 -13.18
C ALA A 602 4.27 5.37 -12.66
N ALA A 603 4.04 5.16 -11.36
CA ALA A 603 2.75 5.43 -10.75
C ALA A 603 2.36 6.92 -10.85
N PHE A 604 3.32 7.84 -10.65
CA PHE A 604 3.09 9.27 -10.84
C PHE A 604 2.66 9.62 -12.27
N VAL A 605 3.36 9.10 -13.28
CA VAL A 605 2.99 9.32 -14.69
C VAL A 605 1.65 8.67 -15.03
N GLY A 606 1.34 7.49 -14.48
CA GLY A 606 0.03 6.85 -14.62
C GLY A 606 -1.11 7.75 -14.12
N VAL A 607 -0.96 8.36 -12.94
CA VAL A 607 -1.93 9.35 -12.42
C VAL A 607 -2.03 10.57 -13.34
N MET A 608 -0.91 11.09 -13.83
CA MET A 608 -0.91 12.26 -14.73
C MET A 608 -1.61 11.98 -16.06
N ILE A 609 -1.41 10.79 -16.64
CA ILE A 609 -2.12 10.34 -17.84
C ILE A 609 -3.62 10.27 -17.55
N GLY A 610 -4.05 9.64 -16.45
CA GLY A 610 -5.45 9.64 -16.04
C GLY A 610 -6.04 11.04 -15.86
N GLY A 611 -5.32 11.93 -15.16
CA GLY A 611 -5.73 13.32 -14.99
C GLY A 611 -5.89 14.07 -16.30
N ALA A 612 -4.99 13.86 -17.27
CA ALA A 612 -5.10 14.45 -18.60
C ALA A 612 -6.35 13.94 -19.34
N ILE A 613 -6.61 12.62 -19.31
CA ILE A 613 -7.77 11.99 -19.95
C ILE A 613 -9.07 12.53 -19.36
N TYR A 614 -9.17 12.53 -18.03
CA TYR A 614 -10.30 13.10 -17.32
C TYR A 614 -10.53 14.56 -17.72
N THR A 615 -9.49 15.39 -17.70
CA THR A 615 -9.61 16.82 -18.00
C THR A 615 -10.09 17.06 -19.43
N VAL A 616 -9.52 16.36 -20.41
CA VAL A 616 -9.94 16.50 -21.82
C VAL A 616 -11.37 15.98 -22.02
N THR A 617 -11.72 14.86 -21.39
CA THR A 617 -13.07 14.29 -21.46
C THR A 617 -14.11 15.27 -20.92
N GLN A 618 -13.84 15.88 -19.75
CA GLN A 618 -14.73 16.86 -19.14
C GLN A 618 -14.83 18.18 -19.94
N MET A 619 -13.74 18.61 -20.61
CA MET A 619 -13.74 19.83 -21.43
C MET A 619 -14.44 19.64 -22.78
N THR A 620 -14.32 18.47 -23.40
CA THR A 620 -14.76 18.22 -24.78
C THR A 620 -16.05 17.42 -24.88
N GLY A 621 -16.42 16.68 -23.83
CA GLY A 621 -17.51 15.70 -23.87
C GLY A 621 -17.22 14.49 -24.78
N ASP A 622 -15.99 14.37 -25.29
CA ASP A 622 -15.58 13.36 -26.26
C ASP A 622 -14.42 12.53 -25.69
N THR A 623 -14.70 11.27 -25.38
CA THR A 623 -13.70 10.33 -24.87
C THR A 623 -12.65 9.96 -25.92
N GLU A 624 -12.94 10.10 -27.21
CA GLU A 624 -11.94 9.87 -28.28
C GLU A 624 -10.97 11.04 -28.39
N ALA A 625 -11.43 12.27 -28.14
CA ALA A 625 -10.54 13.44 -28.07
C ALA A 625 -9.48 13.29 -26.96
N ALA A 626 -9.84 12.61 -25.87
CA ALA A 626 -9.00 12.38 -24.70
C ALA A 626 -7.84 11.40 -24.93
N THR A 627 -7.81 10.68 -26.06
CA THR A 627 -6.73 9.74 -26.40
C THR A 627 -6.03 10.08 -27.72
N ARG A 628 -6.30 11.25 -28.33
CA ARG A 628 -5.69 11.63 -29.62
C ARG A 628 -4.16 11.79 -29.60
N TRP A 629 -3.54 11.94 -28.42
CA TRP A 629 -2.08 11.95 -28.30
C TRP A 629 -1.46 10.55 -28.39
N VAL A 630 -2.26 9.48 -28.28
CA VAL A 630 -1.81 8.10 -28.36
C VAL A 630 -1.30 7.87 -29.77
N VAL A 631 0.00 7.62 -29.91
CA VAL A 631 0.60 7.28 -31.22
C VAL A 631 0.17 5.87 -31.61
N GLY A 632 0.05 4.98 -30.62
CA GLY A 632 -0.23 3.56 -30.82
C GLY A 632 0.99 2.80 -31.35
N HIS A 633 0.87 1.48 -31.37
CA HIS A 633 1.95 0.59 -31.81
C HIS A 633 1.61 -0.19 -33.08
N ASP A 634 0.39 -0.06 -33.61
CA ASP A 634 -0.08 -0.78 -34.80
C ASP A 634 0.78 -0.49 -36.05
N TRP A 635 1.39 0.70 -36.11
CA TRP A 635 2.33 1.06 -37.18
C TRP A 635 3.52 0.09 -37.27
N SER A 636 3.96 -0.46 -36.13
CA SER A 636 5.08 -1.41 -36.09
C SER A 636 4.65 -2.79 -36.60
N ASP A 637 3.48 -3.28 -36.16
CA ASP A 637 2.96 -4.58 -36.59
C ASP A 637 2.62 -4.63 -38.07
N ASN A 638 2.26 -3.48 -38.66
CA ASN A 638 2.10 -3.31 -40.11
C ASN A 638 3.41 -3.43 -40.89
N LEU A 639 4.57 -3.17 -40.28
CA LEU A 639 5.89 -3.36 -40.89
C LEU A 639 6.35 -4.82 -40.76
N PHE A 640 6.24 -5.38 -39.57
CA PHE A 640 6.58 -6.78 -39.27
C PHE A 640 5.60 -7.33 -38.23
N PRO A 641 4.91 -8.46 -38.49
CA PRO A 641 3.97 -9.04 -37.55
C PRO A 641 4.60 -9.30 -36.18
N TYR A 642 3.88 -8.96 -35.11
CA TYR A 642 4.31 -9.10 -33.70
C TYR A 642 5.52 -8.25 -33.29
N SER A 643 5.93 -7.29 -34.11
CA SER A 643 7.07 -6.43 -33.77
C SER A 643 6.76 -5.51 -32.58
N SER A 644 5.51 -5.09 -32.36
CA SER A 644 5.11 -4.32 -31.19
C SER A 644 5.38 -5.07 -29.89
N SER A 645 5.04 -6.36 -29.85
CA SER A 645 5.25 -7.28 -28.72
C SER A 645 6.74 -7.57 -28.50
N LEU A 646 7.52 -7.71 -29.58
CA LEU A 646 8.97 -7.88 -29.48
C LEU A 646 9.65 -6.61 -28.95
N MET A 647 9.23 -5.43 -29.41
CA MET A 647 9.72 -4.15 -28.90
C MET A 647 9.40 -3.98 -27.42
N GLY A 648 8.17 -4.28 -26.99
CA GLY A 648 7.79 -4.25 -25.58
C GLY A 648 8.61 -5.22 -24.72
N THR A 649 8.82 -6.45 -25.21
CA THR A 649 9.66 -7.44 -24.53
C THR A 649 11.12 -6.97 -24.41
N ALA A 650 11.66 -6.38 -25.47
CA ALA A 650 13.02 -5.85 -25.47
C ALA A 650 13.17 -4.63 -24.53
N ALA A 651 12.18 -3.73 -24.51
CA ALA A 651 12.14 -2.60 -23.59
C ALA A 651 12.09 -3.07 -22.13
N PHE A 652 11.30 -4.11 -21.84
CA PHE A 652 11.26 -4.71 -20.51
C PHE A 652 12.56 -5.39 -20.09
N ALA A 653 13.20 -6.11 -21.01
CA ALA A 653 14.53 -6.70 -20.78
C ALA A 653 15.57 -5.60 -20.48
N PHE A 654 15.47 -4.45 -21.15
CA PHE A 654 16.30 -3.29 -20.86
C PHE A 654 16.04 -2.70 -19.47
N LEU A 655 14.77 -2.60 -19.03
CA LEU A 655 14.44 -2.23 -17.64
C LEU A 655 15.06 -3.20 -16.62
N CYS A 656 14.96 -4.51 -16.87
CA CYS A 656 15.59 -5.53 -16.03
C CYS A 656 17.11 -5.33 -15.97
N TRP A 657 17.74 -5.07 -17.12
CA TRP A 657 19.18 -4.79 -17.15
C TRP A 657 19.55 -3.52 -16.36
N LEU A 658 18.76 -2.45 -16.45
CA LEU A 658 18.99 -1.22 -15.70
C LEU A 658 18.89 -1.44 -14.18
N LEU A 659 17.84 -2.13 -13.72
CA LEU A 659 17.69 -2.48 -12.30
C LEU A 659 18.84 -3.36 -11.81
N TRP A 660 19.24 -4.37 -12.60
CA TRP A 660 20.40 -5.20 -12.29
C TRP A 660 21.69 -4.38 -12.16
N ARG A 661 21.93 -3.47 -13.11
CA ARG A 661 23.10 -2.60 -13.10
C ARG A 661 23.09 -1.64 -11.90
N ALA A 662 21.93 -1.09 -11.56
CA ALA A 662 21.78 -0.19 -10.42
C ALA A 662 22.06 -0.91 -9.08
N ALA A 663 21.60 -2.15 -8.92
CA ALA A 663 21.85 -2.95 -7.73
C ALA A 663 23.31 -3.42 -7.57
N ASN A 664 24.10 -3.44 -8.65
CA ASN A 664 25.50 -3.89 -8.66
C ASN A 664 26.51 -2.73 -8.79
N ARG A 665 26.12 -1.47 -8.56
CA ARG A 665 27.01 -0.32 -8.77
C ARG A 665 27.98 -0.09 -7.61
N GLU A 666 29.28 -0.25 -7.86
CA GLU A 666 30.33 -0.11 -6.84
C GLU A 666 30.61 1.35 -6.44
N ASP A 667 30.44 2.31 -7.36
CA ASP A 667 30.87 3.72 -7.18
C ASP A 667 30.00 4.58 -6.22
N LEU A 668 29.06 3.97 -5.50
CA LEU A 668 28.07 4.68 -4.67
C LEU A 668 28.15 4.33 -3.17
N ALA A 669 29.13 3.52 -2.79
CA ALA A 669 29.47 3.16 -1.41
C ALA A 669 30.13 4.30 -0.64
#